data_AF-A0A9N8YQM6-F1
#
_entry.id   AF-A0A9N8YQM6-F1
#
_cell.length_a   1.000
_cell.length_b   1.000
_cell.length_c   1.000
_cell.angle_alpha   90.00
_cell.angle_beta   90.00
_cell.angle_gamma   90.00
#
_symmetry.space_group_name_H-M   'P 1'
#
loop_
_entity.id
_entity.type
_entity.pdbx_description
1 polymer ?
#
loop_
_entity_poly.entity_id
_entity_poly.type
_entity_poly.pdbx_seq_one_letter_code
_entity_poly.pdbx_strand_id
1 'polypeptide(L)'
;MSSIMCKNKRNYSTDASTNNENHTKKTVAIESSAVKEQILSKTLKSNVIEDYWHDIESYIHEPGFFHFDGPDSLSTMRDPKFIRKLISGAISQKRTEGDLLPSIFAKRCCELYEKLDKEGRILFMGVLAREFGVPQDESLKAAQNYIEATREDKTANAVLRAEQLLRHVLVPYHNIFFDRVNDLPDGTKFLLDFRTELLTTINVREYEDNTYLMALNNSLKEKLRGWLIGFSELERITWKSPAILLEKTSRTWRLFGYFYRTIPHEPLVFVQIALTSELSGNVQTILNDRSPVTPDHPQYAIFYSITSQPGLSGIELGSFLLKRVIIELQKEFPSIHTFSTLSPIPGFRNWLETTLELEGTNIFLSGEEDRIKTLANQVSTDSAIDDGVKILKDILKSNEWAHNETSNEILKPVLLRLCSRYILTEKRRNLARDPVANFHIRNGACIHRINWLSDTSDKGFEQSFGIMINYNYVTSRIEENNLKYLRDGTVTLSSNEDLFLNEEAARSSAKIERLIIRDTEDHLIRIPFQKYEPVTRKLLKRRLRKAKSTFSSGTFYSPIQVGNPPQKFHVQFDTGSAELWLPSIECKSAVCQSRGLFDPFKSSTCIMERHSLWDIEYADGDKAEGYYVQDTIWIGGAKADNQTFGLALTESDGWKDQEKIDGVFGLGFSFNNADIHIPVTPIETLFNQYQISKRVFAVYFQQPNSKHGEYTFGGIDRTQYNGKINWVHLSKHIDTDWIIPIDELILYPSSIAAYFPVDSFDYQSEDDQNGVYIGSGHALIDTGTTSIILPSAIVHEFHTSIPQARYDGETNLWAFPCSFKESDGIAATVVLAKREFNVPWKKVVGEVSWKKEEMAGVIDEDYCESWVNAMDEDDNEWILGAAFLTTTYTVFDMDSKKIGFATPN
;
A
#
# COMPACT_ATOMS: atom_id res chain seq x y z
N MET A 1 74.03 -15.30 8.94
CA MET A 1 74.10 -15.41 10.42
C MET A 1 72.66 -15.38 10.92
N SER A 2 72.08 -16.54 11.25
CA SER A 2 72.04 -17.11 12.62
C SER A 2 70.78 -16.63 13.36
N SER A 3 69.56 -17.10 13.07
CA SER A 3 68.98 -18.46 13.17
C SER A 3 68.29 -18.77 14.51
N ILE A 4 67.15 -19.49 14.42
CA ILE A 4 66.43 -20.36 15.40
C ILE A 4 65.11 -19.75 15.92
N MET A 5 63.92 -20.38 15.83
CA MET A 5 63.45 -21.62 15.15
C MET A 5 61.93 -21.49 14.83
N CYS A 6 61.37 -22.05 13.73
CA CYS A 6 60.64 -23.35 13.62
C CYS A 6 59.46 -23.57 14.60
N LYS A 7 58.34 -24.29 14.31
CA LYS A 7 57.68 -24.96 13.15
C LYS A 7 56.21 -25.26 13.61
N ASN A 8 55.19 -25.69 12.86
CA ASN A 8 54.89 -26.11 11.47
C ASN A 8 53.47 -25.56 11.12
N LYS A 9 52.79 -25.64 9.96
CA LYS A 9 52.86 -26.37 8.67
C LYS A 9 52.28 -27.82 8.59
N ARG A 10 51.05 -27.90 8.02
CA ARG A 10 50.57 -28.76 6.90
C ARG A 10 49.74 -30.05 7.12
N ASN A 11 48.63 -30.07 6.35
CA ASN A 11 48.11 -31.11 5.43
C ASN A 11 47.20 -32.26 5.89
N TYR A 12 46.20 -32.48 5.01
CA TYR A 12 45.40 -33.69 4.82
C TYR A 12 46.23 -34.95 4.53
N SER A 13 45.74 -36.10 5.00
CA SER A 13 45.28 -37.18 4.09
C SER A 13 44.15 -37.97 4.73
N THR A 14 43.36 -38.65 3.91
CA THR A 14 42.42 -39.72 4.28
C THR A 14 43.14 -41.05 4.45
N ASP A 15 42.59 -41.97 5.23
CA ASP A 15 42.57 -43.41 4.88
C ASP A 15 41.45 -44.13 5.66
N ALA A 16 40.97 -45.27 5.14
CA ALA A 16 39.86 -46.03 5.71
C ALA A 16 40.01 -47.54 5.49
N SER A 17 39.75 -48.36 6.53
CA SER A 17 39.49 -49.81 6.38
C SER A 17 38.83 -50.41 7.64
N THR A 18 37.69 -51.11 7.45
CA THR A 18 37.36 -52.48 7.95
C THR A 18 37.85 -52.95 9.34
N ASN A 19 37.06 -53.62 10.20
CA ASN A 19 36.03 -54.63 9.86
C ASN A 19 35.05 -54.99 11.03
N ASN A 20 33.86 -55.43 10.63
CA ASN A 20 32.90 -56.41 11.21
C ASN A 20 32.63 -56.62 12.73
N GLU A 21 31.33 -56.53 13.04
CA GLU A 21 30.47 -57.53 13.72
C GLU A 21 30.83 -58.09 15.12
N ASN A 22 29.95 -57.82 16.10
CA ASN A 22 28.85 -58.78 16.36
C ASN A 22 27.72 -58.28 17.29
N HIS A 23 26.64 -59.08 17.33
CA HIS A 23 25.36 -58.81 18.00
C HIS A 23 25.40 -58.42 19.49
N THR A 24 24.55 -57.46 19.88
CA THR A 24 23.29 -57.80 20.58
C THR A 24 22.28 -56.65 20.58
N LYS A 25 21.01 -56.95 20.26
CA LYS A 25 19.89 -56.04 20.53
C LYS A 25 19.56 -56.11 22.03
N LYS A 26 19.79 -55.03 22.78
CA LYS A 26 19.09 -54.77 24.04
C LYS A 26 18.35 -53.44 23.94
N THR A 27 17.02 -53.53 23.88
CA THR A 27 16.13 -52.39 23.90
C THR A 27 16.17 -51.74 25.28
N VAL A 28 16.81 -50.57 25.38
CA VAL A 28 16.64 -49.64 26.51
C VAL A 28 16.10 -48.33 25.94
N ALA A 29 14.80 -48.33 25.66
CA ALA A 29 14.03 -47.10 25.63
C ALA A 29 13.69 -46.72 27.09
N ILE A 30 13.31 -45.45 27.30
CA ILE A 30 12.99 -44.84 28.61
C ILE A 30 14.24 -44.55 29.48
N GLU A 31 14.70 -43.29 29.43
CA GLU A 31 15.18 -42.50 30.59
C GLU A 31 15.64 -41.06 30.20
N SER A 32 15.72 -40.74 28.91
CA SER A 32 16.25 -39.45 28.42
C SER A 32 15.37 -38.20 28.67
N SER A 33 14.12 -38.34 29.13
CA SER A 33 13.30 -37.20 29.59
C SER A 33 13.56 -36.90 31.07
N ALA A 34 13.47 -37.91 31.94
CA ALA A 34 13.63 -37.75 33.39
C ALA A 34 15.00 -37.17 33.78
N VAL A 35 16.07 -37.52 33.08
CA VAL A 35 17.40 -36.91 33.29
C VAL A 35 17.46 -35.46 32.81
N LYS A 36 16.78 -35.11 31.69
CA LYS A 36 16.65 -33.71 31.26
C LYS A 36 15.80 -32.88 32.22
N GLU A 37 14.70 -33.44 32.72
CA GLU A 37 13.85 -32.79 33.72
C GLU A 37 14.56 -32.64 35.07
N GLN A 38 15.35 -33.63 35.51
CA GLN A 38 16.20 -33.49 36.71
C GLN A 38 17.31 -32.44 36.54
N ILE A 39 17.83 -32.25 35.32
CA ILE A 39 18.81 -31.18 35.04
C ILE A 39 18.10 -29.82 35.04
N LEU A 40 17.00 -29.63 34.29
CA LEU A 40 16.25 -28.36 34.27
C LEU A 40 15.67 -27.98 35.65
N SER A 41 15.11 -28.93 36.39
CA SER A 41 14.53 -28.69 37.73
C SER A 41 15.59 -28.40 38.80
N LYS A 42 16.87 -28.74 38.56
CA LYS A 42 17.99 -28.26 39.37
C LYS A 42 18.43 -26.85 38.98
N THR A 43 18.32 -26.45 37.71
CA THR A 43 18.59 -25.07 37.28
C THR A 43 17.55 -24.07 37.81
N LEU A 44 16.29 -24.51 37.99
CA LEU A 44 15.17 -23.67 38.45
C LEU A 44 15.11 -23.41 39.97
N LYS A 45 16.22 -23.58 40.71
CA LYS A 45 16.25 -23.45 42.19
C LYS A 45 17.49 -22.79 42.81
N SER A 46 18.37 -22.19 42.02
CA SER A 46 19.34 -21.21 42.53
C SER A 46 19.10 -19.91 41.79
N ASN A 47 18.60 -18.91 42.53
CA ASN A 47 18.64 -17.53 42.07
C ASN A 47 20.08 -17.05 42.29
N VAL A 48 20.99 -17.45 41.39
CA VAL A 48 22.44 -17.16 41.48
C VAL A 48 22.72 -15.67 41.73
N ILE A 49 21.82 -14.79 41.27
CA ILE A 49 21.84 -13.34 41.51
C ILE A 49 21.50 -13.01 42.98
N GLU A 50 20.44 -13.59 43.56
CA GLU A 50 20.11 -13.41 44.98
C GLU A 50 21.16 -14.02 45.90
N ASP A 51 21.63 -15.23 45.58
CA ASP A 51 22.71 -15.93 46.32
C ASP A 51 23.97 -15.03 46.38
N TYR A 52 24.42 -14.51 45.23
CA TYR A 52 25.55 -13.58 45.09
C TYR A 52 25.34 -12.24 45.81
N TRP A 53 24.11 -11.69 45.77
CA TRP A 53 23.80 -10.44 46.46
C TRP A 53 23.66 -10.60 47.98
N HIS A 54 23.26 -11.77 48.47
CA HIS A 54 23.24 -12.10 49.89
C HIS A 54 24.67 -12.24 50.45
N ASP A 55 25.57 -12.89 49.70
CA ASP A 55 27.01 -12.92 50.00
C ASP A 55 27.56 -11.48 50.10
N ILE A 56 27.27 -10.61 49.11
CA ILE A 56 27.67 -9.18 49.12
C ILE A 56 27.15 -8.44 50.36
N GLU A 57 25.90 -8.63 50.75
CA GLU A 57 25.34 -7.98 51.94
C GLU A 57 26.05 -8.42 53.22
N SER A 58 26.50 -9.67 53.31
CA SER A 58 27.32 -10.13 54.45
C SER A 58 28.67 -9.38 54.54
N TYR A 59 29.34 -9.13 53.40
CA TYR A 59 30.61 -8.41 53.34
C TYR A 59 30.47 -6.91 53.65
N ILE A 60 29.34 -6.27 53.33
CA ILE A 60 29.10 -4.84 53.61
C ILE A 60 29.13 -4.54 55.12
N HIS A 61 28.88 -5.54 55.97
CA HIS A 61 28.94 -5.42 57.43
C HIS A 61 30.32 -5.71 58.05
N GLU A 62 31.34 -6.06 57.26
CA GLU A 62 32.70 -6.29 57.78
C GLU A 62 33.43 -4.98 58.14
N PRO A 63 34.21 -4.95 59.25
CA PRO A 63 34.95 -3.76 59.69
C PRO A 63 36.10 -3.43 58.73
N GLY A 64 35.81 -2.53 57.79
CA GLY A 64 36.71 -2.15 56.69
C GLY A 64 35.96 -1.85 55.39
N PHE A 65 34.72 -2.36 55.25
CA PHE A 65 33.82 -1.98 54.18
C PHE A 65 33.18 -0.60 54.41
N PHE A 66 32.64 -0.02 53.34
CA PHE A 66 32.13 1.36 53.31
C PHE A 66 30.83 1.51 54.12
N HIS A 67 30.91 2.12 55.30
CA HIS A 67 29.74 2.46 56.11
C HIS A 67 28.96 3.63 55.49
N PHE A 68 27.63 3.53 55.48
CA PHE A 68 26.74 4.55 54.94
C PHE A 68 25.66 4.91 55.95
N ASP A 69 25.84 6.03 56.64
CA ASP A 69 24.83 6.60 57.51
C ASP A 69 23.64 7.07 56.64
N GLY A 70 22.47 6.48 56.88
CA GLY A 70 21.25 6.80 56.13
C GLY A 70 20.69 8.18 56.49
N PRO A 71 19.83 8.75 55.64
CA PRO A 71 19.16 10.02 55.95
C PRO A 71 18.11 9.83 57.05
N ASP A 72 18.40 10.30 58.27
CA ASP A 72 17.53 10.17 59.45
C ASP A 72 16.15 10.87 59.35
N SER A 73 15.91 11.66 58.30
CA SER A 73 14.65 12.42 58.15
C SER A 73 14.21 12.61 56.70
N LEU A 74 12.90 12.82 56.51
CA LEU A 74 12.28 12.99 55.19
C LEU A 74 12.80 14.24 54.43
N SER A 75 13.18 15.30 55.14
CA SER A 75 13.80 16.49 54.53
C SER A 75 15.23 16.23 54.07
N THR A 76 15.96 15.36 54.77
CA THR A 76 17.29 14.87 54.34
C THR A 76 17.18 13.96 53.11
N MET A 77 16.16 13.09 53.05
CA MET A 77 15.88 12.25 51.87
C MET A 77 15.58 13.06 50.60
N ARG A 78 14.93 14.21 50.75
CA ARG A 78 14.58 15.13 49.66
C ARG A 78 15.70 16.12 49.25
N ASP A 79 16.92 16.06 49.82
CA ASP A 79 18.01 16.98 49.41
C ASP A 79 18.52 16.63 47.99
N PRO A 80 18.44 17.55 46.99
CA PRO A 80 18.98 17.32 45.66
C PRO A 80 20.49 17.01 45.66
N LYS A 81 21.26 17.51 46.64
CA LYS A 81 22.70 17.20 46.76
C LYS A 81 22.94 15.76 47.19
N PHE A 82 22.09 15.23 48.07
CA PHE A 82 22.14 13.84 48.52
C PHE A 82 21.77 12.88 47.37
N ILE A 83 20.66 13.17 46.66
CA ILE A 83 20.24 12.44 45.45
C ILE A 83 21.35 12.45 44.39
N ARG A 84 21.91 13.62 44.07
CA ARG A 84 23.04 13.77 43.13
C ARG A 84 24.27 12.94 43.55
N LYS A 85 24.63 12.94 44.84
CA LYS A 85 25.76 12.16 45.37
C LYS A 85 25.55 10.65 45.16
N LEU A 86 24.34 10.15 45.41
CA LEU A 86 24.00 8.74 45.23
C LEU A 86 24.03 8.33 43.74
N ILE A 87 23.34 9.07 42.87
CA ILE A 87 23.32 8.79 41.42
C ILE A 87 24.73 8.87 40.84
N SER A 88 25.52 9.89 41.21
CA SER A 88 26.91 10.04 40.78
C SER A 88 27.82 8.89 41.25
N GLY A 89 27.53 8.26 42.39
CA GLY A 89 28.18 7.03 42.83
C GLY A 89 27.77 5.82 41.97
N ALA A 90 26.47 5.69 41.68
CA ALA A 90 25.92 4.59 40.90
C ALA A 90 26.41 4.55 39.44
N ILE A 91 26.69 5.71 38.84
CA ILE A 91 27.24 5.79 37.48
C ILE A 91 28.77 5.82 37.41
N SER A 92 29.49 5.71 38.53
CA SER A 92 30.96 5.84 38.53
C SER A 92 31.62 4.74 37.69
N GLN A 93 32.42 5.15 36.69
CA GLN A 93 33.21 4.25 35.84
C GLN A 93 34.72 4.31 36.15
N LYS A 94 35.10 4.84 37.32
CA LYS A 94 36.52 4.91 37.71
C LYS A 94 37.08 3.50 37.95
N ARG A 95 38.10 3.13 37.17
CA ARG A 95 38.83 1.83 37.31
C ARG A 95 39.43 1.57 38.70
N THR A 96 39.51 2.60 39.55
CA THR A 96 40.01 2.53 40.93
C THR A 96 38.94 2.16 41.97
N GLU A 97 37.65 2.20 41.62
CA GLU A 97 36.52 2.02 42.57
C GLU A 97 35.85 0.64 42.44
N GLY A 98 36.12 -0.09 41.35
CA GLY A 98 35.58 -1.44 41.08
C GLY A 98 34.09 -1.44 40.72
N ASP A 99 33.58 -2.61 40.30
CA ASP A 99 32.17 -2.77 39.91
C ASP A 99 31.19 -2.90 41.10
N LEU A 100 31.69 -3.23 42.29
CA LEU A 100 30.86 -3.48 43.47
C LEU A 100 30.27 -2.18 44.05
N LEU A 101 31.08 -1.13 44.25
CA LEU A 101 30.62 0.12 44.87
C LEU A 101 29.53 0.84 44.05
N PRO A 102 29.64 1.00 42.72
CA PRO A 102 28.55 1.59 41.91
C PRO A 102 27.25 0.79 42.02
N SER A 103 27.34 -0.54 42.07
CA SER A 103 26.17 -1.42 42.18
C SER A 103 25.48 -1.31 43.55
N ILE A 104 26.26 -1.12 44.64
CA ILE A 104 25.72 -0.79 45.97
C ILE A 104 25.03 0.58 45.95
N PHE A 105 25.61 1.60 45.30
CA PHE A 105 24.96 2.90 45.15
C PHE A 105 23.67 2.83 44.32
N ALA A 106 23.62 1.98 43.28
CA ALA A 106 22.38 1.73 42.52
C ALA A 106 21.28 1.10 43.40
N LYS A 107 21.61 0.11 44.24
CA LYS A 107 20.65 -0.46 45.20
C LYS A 107 20.14 0.58 46.20
N ARG A 108 21.03 1.41 46.77
CA ARG A 108 20.63 2.51 47.68
C ARG A 108 19.80 3.60 46.98
N CYS A 109 19.96 3.82 45.67
CA CYS A 109 19.05 4.68 44.90
C CYS A 109 17.63 4.11 44.82
N CYS A 110 17.49 2.79 44.62
CA CYS A 110 16.19 2.13 44.57
C CYS A 110 15.48 2.19 45.94
N GLU A 111 16.19 1.79 47.01
CA GLU A 111 15.69 1.87 48.38
C GLU A 111 15.29 3.30 48.82
N LEU A 112 16.00 4.32 48.33
CA LEU A 112 15.63 5.72 48.57
C LEU A 112 14.37 6.08 47.78
N TYR A 113 14.31 5.75 46.49
CA TYR A 113 13.18 6.07 45.62
C TYR A 113 11.86 5.47 46.14
N GLU A 114 11.89 4.24 46.63
CA GLU A 114 10.73 3.59 47.26
C GLU A 114 10.23 4.35 48.49
N LYS A 115 11.15 4.84 49.34
CA LYS A 115 10.85 5.60 50.57
C LYS A 115 10.46 7.07 50.30
N LEU A 116 10.79 7.61 49.14
CA LEU A 116 10.38 8.96 48.74
C LEU A 116 8.88 8.99 48.42
N ASP A 117 8.23 10.06 48.84
CA ASP A 117 6.84 10.37 48.47
C ASP A 117 6.76 10.95 47.04
N LYS A 118 5.56 11.26 46.55
CA LYS A 118 5.33 11.75 45.17
C LYS A 118 6.20 12.95 44.80
N GLU A 119 6.35 13.95 45.68
CA GLU A 119 7.17 15.12 45.38
C GLU A 119 8.67 14.75 45.33
N GLY A 120 9.12 13.91 46.26
CA GLY A 120 10.49 13.40 46.31
C GLY A 120 10.84 12.55 45.07
N ARG A 121 9.94 11.70 44.60
CA ARG A 121 10.14 10.88 43.40
C ARG A 121 10.20 11.72 42.12
N ILE A 122 9.36 12.74 41.99
CA ILE A 122 9.42 13.70 40.88
C ILE A 122 10.75 14.47 40.90
N LEU A 123 11.21 14.91 42.07
CA LEU A 123 12.53 15.53 42.23
C LEU A 123 13.67 14.57 41.84
N PHE A 124 13.61 13.30 42.24
CA PHE A 124 14.59 12.28 41.86
C PHE A 124 14.65 12.09 40.33
N MET A 125 13.50 11.97 39.66
CA MET A 125 13.42 11.91 38.20
C MET A 125 13.98 13.18 37.54
N GLY A 126 13.66 14.36 38.08
CA GLY A 126 14.10 15.66 37.55
C GLY A 126 15.61 15.87 37.67
N VAL A 127 16.25 15.38 38.74
CA VAL A 127 17.72 15.35 38.90
C VAL A 127 18.34 14.35 37.91
N LEU A 128 17.82 13.12 37.84
CA LEU A 128 18.32 12.09 36.92
C LEU A 128 18.24 12.53 35.45
N ALA A 129 17.13 13.17 35.05
CA ALA A 129 16.88 13.60 33.68
C ALA A 129 17.68 14.85 33.25
N ARG A 130 17.92 15.81 34.16
CA ARG A 130 18.64 17.06 33.85
C ARG A 130 20.15 16.92 33.99
N GLU A 131 20.60 16.37 35.11
CA GLU A 131 22.03 16.43 35.49
C GLU A 131 22.82 15.22 34.98
N PHE A 132 22.14 14.11 34.68
CA PHE A 132 22.72 12.87 34.20
C PHE A 132 22.24 12.51 32.78
N GLY A 133 21.82 13.51 32.00
CA GLY A 133 21.53 13.38 30.58
C GLY A 133 22.79 13.22 29.71
N VAL A 134 22.77 13.77 28.50
CA VAL A 134 23.95 13.83 27.62
C VAL A 134 24.90 14.96 28.08
N PRO A 135 26.19 14.71 28.33
CA PRO A 135 27.15 15.74 28.72
C PRO A 135 27.43 16.72 27.58
N GLN A 136 26.81 17.91 27.63
CA GLN A 136 26.86 18.89 26.54
C GLN A 136 28.29 19.41 26.27
N ASP A 137 29.02 19.81 27.31
CA ASP A 137 30.40 20.33 27.19
C ASP A 137 31.39 19.31 26.62
N GLU A 138 31.18 18.02 26.90
CA GLU A 138 32.00 16.94 26.36
C GLU A 138 31.59 16.63 24.91
N SER A 139 30.27 16.63 24.64
CA SER A 139 29.72 16.40 23.30
C SER A 139 30.16 17.46 22.31
N LEU A 140 30.20 18.73 22.71
CA LEU A 140 30.69 19.84 21.88
C LEU A 140 32.18 19.66 21.52
N LYS A 141 33.03 19.27 22.48
CA LYS A 141 34.45 18.98 22.25
C LYS A 141 34.63 17.77 21.34
N ALA A 142 33.86 16.70 21.56
CA ALA A 142 33.91 15.51 20.71
C ALA A 142 33.45 15.80 19.27
N ALA A 143 32.43 16.65 19.09
CA ALA A 143 31.95 17.08 17.78
C ALA A 143 32.97 17.98 17.06
N GLN A 144 33.61 18.91 17.78
CA GLN A 144 34.72 19.72 17.26
C GLN A 144 35.88 18.83 16.80
N ASN A 145 36.34 17.89 17.64
CA ASN A 145 37.38 16.91 17.30
C ASN A 145 37.02 16.08 16.05
N TYR A 146 35.75 15.72 15.85
CA TYR A 146 35.29 15.01 14.66
C TYR A 146 35.28 15.87 13.40
N ILE A 147 34.87 17.15 13.51
CA ILE A 147 34.92 18.13 12.41
C ILE A 147 36.38 18.43 12.00
N GLU A 148 37.29 18.55 12.97
CA GLU A 148 38.74 18.69 12.71
C GLU A 148 39.37 17.39 12.19
N ALA A 149 38.88 16.22 12.59
CA ALA A 149 39.33 14.94 12.05
C ALA A 149 38.94 14.74 10.58
N THR A 150 37.82 15.33 10.14
CA THR A 150 37.24 15.15 8.79
C THR A 150 37.56 16.27 7.80
N ARG A 151 38.10 17.40 8.25
CA ARG A 151 38.51 18.54 7.39
C ARG A 151 39.98 18.56 6.99
N GLU A 152 40.83 17.81 7.68
CA GLU A 152 42.24 17.64 7.35
C GLU A 152 42.47 16.30 6.62
N ASP A 153 43.57 16.16 5.87
CA ASP A 153 44.05 14.90 5.26
C ASP A 153 44.56 13.89 6.31
N LYS A 154 43.79 13.68 7.38
CA LYS A 154 44.04 12.72 8.45
C LYS A 154 43.65 11.32 7.99
N THR A 155 44.47 10.34 8.37
CA THR A 155 44.18 8.91 8.10
C THR A 155 42.79 8.52 8.62
N ALA A 156 42.09 7.61 7.92
CA ALA A 156 40.75 7.13 8.34
C ALA A 156 40.70 6.64 9.81
N ASN A 157 41.79 6.09 10.34
CA ASN A 157 41.93 5.70 11.76
C ASN A 157 41.74 6.86 12.75
N ALA A 158 42.00 8.11 12.36
CA ALA A 158 41.77 9.29 13.18
C ALA A 158 40.29 9.71 13.16
N VAL A 159 39.66 9.70 11.96
CA VAL A 159 38.23 9.94 11.78
C VAL A 159 37.40 8.95 12.61
N LEU A 160 37.67 7.64 12.45
CA LEU A 160 36.97 6.57 13.16
C LEU A 160 37.12 6.66 14.69
N ARG A 161 38.27 7.14 15.19
CA ARG A 161 38.47 7.39 16.64
C ARG A 161 37.67 8.59 17.14
N ALA A 162 37.61 9.67 16.36
CA ALA A 162 36.80 10.83 16.71
C ALA A 162 35.29 10.51 16.64
N GLU A 163 34.87 9.73 15.65
CA GLU A 163 33.51 9.18 15.51
C GLU A 163 33.14 8.27 16.70
N GLN A 164 34.05 7.38 17.11
CA GLN A 164 33.84 6.51 18.28
C GLN A 164 33.75 7.32 19.58
N LEU A 165 34.58 8.34 19.76
CA LEU A 165 34.51 9.25 20.90
C LEU A 165 33.18 10.02 20.93
N LEU A 166 32.77 10.58 19.79
CA LEU A 166 31.50 11.29 19.66
C LEU A 166 30.31 10.37 19.96
N ARG A 167 30.29 9.15 19.41
CA ARG A 167 29.27 8.13 19.74
C ARG A 167 29.23 7.78 21.22
N HIS A 168 30.38 7.65 21.87
CA HIS A 168 30.47 7.31 23.30
C HIS A 168 29.92 8.44 24.18
N VAL A 169 30.33 9.68 23.91
CA VAL A 169 29.97 10.87 24.71
C VAL A 169 28.50 11.29 24.49
N LEU A 170 27.91 10.96 23.35
CA LEU A 170 26.46 11.15 23.10
C LEU A 170 25.55 10.16 23.84
N VAL A 171 26.09 9.18 24.57
CA VAL A 171 25.27 8.29 25.43
C VAL A 171 24.93 9.02 26.74
N PRO A 172 23.64 9.17 27.10
CA PRO A 172 23.25 9.78 28.37
C PRO A 172 23.78 9.02 29.59
N TYR A 173 24.25 9.70 30.62
CA TYR A 173 24.77 9.05 31.83
C TYR A 173 23.70 8.22 32.59
N HIS A 174 22.42 8.60 32.51
CA HIS A 174 21.31 7.83 33.07
C HIS A 174 21.15 6.44 32.45
N ASN A 175 21.72 6.17 31.26
CA ASN A 175 21.75 4.81 30.72
C ASN A 175 22.65 3.88 31.54
N ILE A 176 23.75 4.39 32.10
CA ILE A 176 24.64 3.63 33.00
C ILE A 176 23.89 3.30 34.29
N PHE A 177 23.11 4.24 34.81
CA PHE A 177 22.23 4.02 35.96
C PHE A 177 21.20 2.92 35.66
N PHE A 178 20.54 2.96 34.51
CA PHE A 178 19.58 1.92 34.10
C PHE A 178 20.24 0.55 33.92
N ASP A 179 21.43 0.47 33.34
CA ASP A 179 22.19 -0.80 33.24
C ASP A 179 22.51 -1.36 34.63
N ARG A 180 23.11 -0.55 35.52
CA ARG A 180 23.48 -0.97 36.88
C ARG A 180 22.28 -1.34 37.75
N VAL A 181 21.12 -0.71 37.55
CA VAL A 181 19.89 -1.09 38.25
C VAL A 181 19.32 -2.40 37.69
N ASN A 182 19.37 -2.64 36.38
CA ASN A 182 18.90 -3.91 35.80
C ASN A 182 19.72 -5.13 36.24
N ASP A 183 20.98 -4.94 36.64
CA ASP A 183 21.86 -5.99 37.19
C ASP A 183 21.56 -6.35 38.67
N LEU A 184 20.61 -5.67 39.32
CA LEU A 184 20.17 -5.93 40.70
C LEU A 184 19.07 -7.02 40.77
N PRO A 185 18.87 -7.69 41.93
CA PRO A 185 17.65 -8.45 42.19
C PRO A 185 16.44 -7.52 42.06
N ASP A 186 15.36 -8.01 41.43
CA ASP A 186 14.16 -7.24 41.06
C ASP A 186 14.39 -5.95 40.24
N GLY A 187 15.63 -5.69 39.78
CA GLY A 187 16.01 -4.45 39.11
C GLY A 187 15.20 -4.13 37.85
N THR A 188 14.90 -5.16 37.05
CA THR A 188 14.03 -5.02 35.87
C THR A 188 12.59 -4.62 36.27
N LYS A 189 12.07 -5.11 37.42
CA LYS A 189 10.74 -4.75 37.93
C LYS A 189 10.72 -3.31 38.44
N PHE A 190 11.72 -2.91 39.23
CA PHE A 190 11.89 -1.51 39.66
C PHE A 190 11.90 -0.55 38.46
N LEU A 191 12.60 -0.87 37.38
CA LEU A 191 12.65 -0.02 36.18
C LEU A 191 11.31 0.04 35.41
N LEU A 192 10.46 -0.98 35.49
CA LEU A 192 9.10 -0.96 34.94
C LEU A 192 8.15 -0.11 35.79
N ASP A 193 8.26 -0.17 37.11
CA ASP A 193 7.47 0.66 38.03
C ASP A 193 7.91 2.13 37.95
N PHE A 194 9.22 2.40 37.97
CA PHE A 194 9.80 3.73 37.74
C PHE A 194 9.36 4.31 36.40
N ARG A 195 9.32 3.50 35.32
CA ARG A 195 8.80 3.95 34.02
C ARG A 195 7.29 4.22 34.05
N THR A 196 6.52 3.43 34.80
CA THR A 196 5.08 3.68 35.01
C THR A 196 4.86 5.04 35.65
N GLU A 197 5.55 5.33 36.75
CA GLU A 197 5.44 6.61 37.45
C GLU A 197 5.93 7.77 36.58
N LEU A 198 7.06 7.62 35.88
CA LEU A 198 7.60 8.61 34.95
C LEU A 198 6.60 8.97 33.84
N LEU A 199 5.89 7.98 33.27
CA LEU A 199 4.82 8.23 32.29
C LEU A 199 3.64 8.98 32.90
N THR A 200 3.26 8.73 34.15
CA THR A 200 2.22 9.53 34.82
C THR A 200 2.65 10.96 35.08
N THR A 201 3.92 11.20 35.47
CA THR A 201 4.47 12.54 35.70
C THR A 201 4.55 13.36 34.41
N ILE A 202 5.00 12.76 33.29
CA ILE A 202 5.08 13.42 31.98
C ILE A 202 3.72 13.94 31.50
N ASN A 203 2.62 13.27 31.85
CA ASN A 203 1.27 13.69 31.46
C ASN A 203 0.75 14.91 32.26
N VAL A 204 1.38 15.27 33.39
CA VAL A 204 1.03 16.47 34.16
C VAL A 204 1.76 17.68 33.56
N ARG A 205 1.00 18.62 32.99
CA ARG A 205 1.54 19.75 32.21
C ARG A 205 2.24 20.85 33.05
N GLU A 206 2.21 20.75 34.37
CA GLU A 206 2.66 21.82 35.28
C GLU A 206 4.17 21.78 35.62
N TYR A 207 4.90 20.73 35.20
CA TYR A 207 6.32 20.56 35.52
C TYR A 207 7.25 21.09 34.42
N GLU A 208 8.12 22.04 34.78
CA GLU A 208 9.12 22.65 33.87
C GLU A 208 10.08 21.61 33.23
N ASP A 209 10.35 20.52 33.94
CA ASP A 209 11.29 19.46 33.53
C ASP A 209 10.79 18.55 32.40
N ASN A 210 9.55 18.72 31.91
CA ASN A 210 8.86 17.72 31.09
C ASN A 210 9.68 17.28 29.85
N THR A 211 10.36 18.22 29.17
CA THR A 211 11.27 17.92 28.03
C THR A 211 12.40 16.96 28.41
N TYR A 212 13.01 17.13 29.59
CA TYR A 212 14.06 16.24 30.09
C TYR A 212 13.48 14.89 30.52
N LEU A 213 12.33 14.88 31.18
CA LEU A 213 11.61 13.65 31.56
C LEU A 213 11.21 12.81 30.33
N MET A 214 10.81 13.45 29.22
CA MET A 214 10.59 12.77 27.95
C MET A 214 11.87 12.13 27.39
N ALA A 215 13.02 12.81 27.48
CA ALA A 215 14.31 12.24 27.06
C ALA A 215 14.74 11.04 27.94
N LEU A 216 14.51 11.12 29.25
CA LEU A 216 14.71 10.03 30.21
C LEU A 216 13.82 8.82 29.86
N ASN A 217 12.52 9.03 29.65
CA ASN A 217 11.58 7.98 29.24
C ASN A 217 11.94 7.35 27.90
N ASN A 218 12.36 8.14 26.90
CA ASN A 218 12.78 7.60 25.61
C ASN A 218 14.03 6.71 25.74
N SER A 219 14.96 7.10 26.60
CA SER A 219 16.17 6.32 26.88
C SER A 219 15.85 4.99 27.60
N LEU A 220 15.03 5.06 28.66
CA LEU A 220 14.59 3.89 29.41
C LEU A 220 13.71 2.95 28.56
N LYS A 221 12.90 3.51 27.66
CA LYS A 221 12.09 2.76 26.70
C LYS A 221 12.98 1.88 25.81
N GLU A 222 14.01 2.44 25.19
CA GLU A 222 14.87 1.66 24.29
C GLU A 222 15.77 0.67 25.04
N LYS A 223 16.15 0.96 26.29
CA LYS A 223 16.79 -0.02 27.20
C LYS A 223 15.89 -1.23 27.48
N LEU A 224 14.69 -0.99 28.01
CA LEU A 224 13.69 -2.04 28.29
C LEU A 224 13.31 -2.82 27.01
N ARG A 225 13.20 -2.13 25.87
CA ARG A 225 13.00 -2.78 24.56
C ARG A 225 14.15 -3.72 24.20
N GLY A 226 15.39 -3.31 24.44
CA GLY A 226 16.58 -4.12 24.19
C GLY A 226 16.68 -5.37 25.08
N TRP A 227 16.33 -5.26 26.36
CA TRP A 227 16.41 -6.37 27.32
C TRP A 227 15.26 -7.39 27.19
N LEU A 228 14.03 -6.92 26.90
CA LEU A 228 12.83 -7.77 26.98
C LEU A 228 12.46 -8.46 25.65
N ILE A 229 13.00 -8.02 24.51
CA ILE A 229 12.77 -8.68 23.22
C ILE A 229 13.53 -10.02 23.16
N GLY A 230 12.85 -11.08 22.74
CA GLY A 230 13.43 -12.41 22.51
C GLY A 230 13.48 -13.32 23.75
N PHE A 231 13.61 -12.74 24.94
CA PHE A 231 13.72 -13.46 26.22
C PHE A 231 12.39 -13.68 26.96
N SER A 232 11.26 -13.35 26.33
CA SER A 232 9.93 -13.60 26.90
C SER A 232 9.45 -15.03 26.61
N GLU A 233 9.08 -15.74 27.67
CA GLU A 233 8.59 -17.11 27.63
C GLU A 233 7.06 -17.12 27.71
N LEU A 234 6.43 -17.96 26.90
CA LEU A 234 4.97 -18.06 26.79
C LEU A 234 4.48 -19.21 27.67
N GLU A 235 3.75 -18.88 28.73
CA GLU A 235 3.09 -19.87 29.59
C GLU A 235 1.56 -19.83 29.44
N ARG A 236 0.94 -20.99 29.64
CA ARG A 236 -0.51 -21.15 29.74
C ARG A 236 -0.90 -21.10 31.21
N ILE A 237 -1.63 -20.06 31.62
CA ILE A 237 -2.13 -19.94 32.98
C ILE A 237 -3.39 -20.78 33.11
N THR A 238 -3.46 -21.61 34.14
CA THR A 238 -4.57 -22.55 34.40
C THR A 238 -4.86 -22.61 35.91
N TRP A 239 -5.94 -23.29 36.32
CA TRP A 239 -6.22 -23.52 37.74
C TRP A 239 -5.18 -24.39 38.49
N LYS A 240 -4.10 -24.83 37.81
CA LYS A 240 -2.91 -25.45 38.43
C LYS A 240 -1.74 -24.47 38.63
N SER A 241 -1.83 -23.26 38.10
CA SER A 241 -0.83 -22.20 38.27
C SER A 241 -0.87 -21.61 39.69
N PRO A 242 0.22 -21.01 40.19
CA PRO A 242 0.26 -20.37 41.51
C PRO A 242 -0.88 -19.36 41.75
N ALA A 243 -1.41 -19.33 42.99
CA ALA A 243 -2.57 -18.52 43.34
C ALA A 243 -2.40 -17.02 43.07
N ILE A 244 -1.18 -16.49 43.20
CA ILE A 244 -0.83 -15.09 42.88
C ILE A 244 -1.06 -14.71 41.40
N LEU A 245 -1.02 -15.70 40.49
CA LEU A 245 -1.40 -15.51 39.08
C LEU A 245 -2.91 -15.62 38.88
N LEU A 246 -3.61 -16.38 39.72
CA LEU A 246 -5.05 -16.65 39.61
C LEU A 246 -5.92 -15.53 40.19
N GLU A 247 -5.41 -14.74 41.14
CA GLU A 247 -6.10 -13.58 41.71
C GLU A 247 -6.54 -12.54 40.65
N LYS A 248 -5.90 -12.54 39.49
CA LYS A 248 -6.19 -11.66 38.33
C LYS A 248 -7.07 -12.33 37.26
N THR A 249 -7.82 -13.40 37.57
CA THR A 249 -8.42 -14.30 36.56
C THR A 249 -9.88 -14.71 36.82
N SER A 250 -10.58 -15.13 35.76
CA SER A 250 -11.87 -15.83 35.83
C SER A 250 -11.70 -17.34 35.58
N ARG A 251 -12.70 -18.13 35.95
CA ARG A 251 -12.59 -19.60 36.13
C ARG A 251 -12.59 -20.43 34.83
N THR A 252 -12.84 -19.84 33.67
CA THR A 252 -13.33 -20.57 32.48
C THR A 252 -12.69 -20.22 31.14
N TRP A 253 -11.99 -19.09 31.01
CA TRP A 253 -11.39 -18.65 29.74
C TRP A 253 -9.96 -19.18 29.54
N ARG A 254 -9.49 -19.28 28.28
CA ARG A 254 -8.11 -19.67 27.98
C ARG A 254 -7.19 -18.46 28.22
N LEU A 255 -6.26 -18.59 29.15
CA LEU A 255 -5.36 -17.51 29.57
C LEU A 255 -3.91 -17.86 29.26
N PHE A 256 -3.20 -16.92 28.64
CA PHE A 256 -1.77 -17.00 28.38
C PHE A 256 -1.04 -15.80 28.99
N GLY A 257 0.18 -16.03 29.46
CA GLY A 257 1.06 -15.00 30.03
C GLY A 257 2.43 -15.02 29.36
N TYR A 258 2.98 -13.83 29.11
CA TYR A 258 4.36 -13.64 28.69
C TYR A 258 5.22 -13.29 29.90
N PHE A 259 6.05 -14.22 30.36
CA PHE A 259 6.91 -14.05 31.52
C PHE A 259 8.34 -13.68 31.10
N TYR A 260 9.05 -13.00 32.00
CA TYR A 260 10.48 -12.72 31.86
C TYR A 260 11.21 -13.33 33.06
N ARG A 261 12.43 -13.84 32.85
CA ARG A 261 13.08 -14.73 33.82
C ARG A 261 13.38 -14.10 35.18
N THR A 262 13.61 -12.78 35.24
CA THR A 262 13.80 -12.04 36.49
C THR A 262 12.49 -11.50 37.09
N ILE A 263 11.34 -11.76 36.45
CA ILE A 263 10.00 -11.42 36.96
C ILE A 263 9.06 -12.64 36.77
N PRO A 264 9.36 -13.79 37.41
CA PRO A 264 8.66 -15.06 37.15
C PRO A 264 7.23 -15.12 37.72
N HIS A 265 6.81 -14.12 38.50
CA HIS A 265 5.52 -14.11 39.19
C HIS A 265 4.57 -12.99 38.72
N GLU A 266 5.00 -12.17 37.76
CA GLU A 266 4.12 -11.26 37.02
C GLU A 266 4.41 -11.35 35.52
N PRO A 267 3.43 -11.71 34.67
CA PRO A 267 3.63 -11.65 33.25
C PRO A 267 3.64 -10.19 32.77
N LEU A 268 4.52 -9.92 31.82
CA LEU A 268 4.64 -8.66 31.08
C LEU A 268 3.38 -8.36 30.26
N VAL A 269 2.75 -9.43 29.72
CA VAL A 269 1.49 -9.36 28.96
C VAL A 269 0.60 -10.56 29.32
N PHE A 270 -0.66 -10.28 29.65
CA PHE A 270 -1.75 -11.26 29.68
C PHE A 270 -2.51 -11.25 28.35
N VAL A 271 -2.91 -12.43 27.88
CA VAL A 271 -3.77 -12.63 26.70
C VAL A 271 -4.93 -13.55 27.10
N GLN A 272 -6.17 -13.04 27.07
CA GLN A 272 -7.38 -13.78 27.43
C GLN A 272 -8.21 -14.11 26.18
N ILE A 273 -8.70 -15.36 26.11
CA ILE A 273 -9.27 -15.93 24.89
C ILE A 273 -10.52 -16.74 25.20
N ALA A 274 -11.61 -16.42 24.51
CA ALA A 274 -12.81 -17.25 24.45
C ALA A 274 -12.74 -18.18 23.23
N LEU A 275 -13.19 -19.42 23.38
CA LEU A 275 -13.29 -20.39 22.28
C LEU A 275 -14.77 -20.56 21.93
N THR A 276 -15.14 -20.29 20.69
CA THR A 276 -16.54 -20.16 20.27
C THR A 276 -16.83 -20.89 18.96
N SER A 277 -18.10 -21.23 18.76
CA SER A 277 -18.61 -21.78 17.50
C SER A 277 -18.85 -20.69 16.44
N GLU A 278 -19.00 -19.43 16.86
CA GLU A 278 -19.32 -18.27 16.02
C GLU A 278 -18.42 -17.08 16.36
N LEU A 279 -18.30 -16.12 15.42
CA LEU A 279 -17.53 -14.89 15.60
C LEU A 279 -18.24 -13.91 16.56
N SER A 280 -17.74 -13.76 17.78
CA SER A 280 -18.31 -12.83 18.78
C SER A 280 -18.24 -11.35 18.34
N GLY A 281 -19.36 -10.65 18.51
CA GLY A 281 -19.53 -9.22 18.16
C GLY A 281 -20.00 -8.32 19.29
N ASN A 282 -20.05 -8.81 20.53
CA ASN A 282 -20.34 -8.04 21.73
C ASN A 282 -19.58 -8.65 22.92
N VAL A 283 -18.88 -7.82 23.72
CA VAL A 283 -17.99 -8.29 24.78
C VAL A 283 -18.76 -8.66 26.05
N GLN A 284 -19.92 -8.05 26.31
CA GLN A 284 -20.82 -8.46 27.39
C GLN A 284 -21.29 -9.91 27.24
N THR A 285 -21.46 -10.45 26.02
CA THR A 285 -21.78 -11.89 25.83
C THR A 285 -20.67 -12.81 26.35
N ILE A 286 -19.40 -12.40 26.25
CA ILE A 286 -18.26 -13.17 26.76
C ILE A 286 -18.13 -13.00 28.27
N LEU A 287 -18.23 -11.75 28.76
CA LEU A 287 -17.94 -11.40 30.16
C LEU A 287 -19.07 -11.78 31.13
N ASN A 288 -20.33 -11.78 30.69
CA ASN A 288 -21.48 -12.11 31.53
C ASN A 288 -21.81 -13.60 31.58
N ASP A 289 -21.18 -14.44 30.74
CA ASP A 289 -21.34 -15.88 30.83
C ASP A 289 -20.68 -16.40 32.12
N ARG A 290 -21.53 -16.96 32.99
CA ARG A 290 -21.14 -17.46 34.32
C ARG A 290 -20.65 -18.90 34.29
N SER A 291 -20.78 -19.62 33.18
CA SER A 291 -20.30 -20.99 33.01
C SER A 291 -19.99 -21.34 31.53
N PRO A 292 -19.07 -20.62 30.85
CA PRO A 292 -18.75 -20.91 29.46
C PRO A 292 -18.23 -22.33 29.27
N VAL A 293 -19.01 -23.12 28.53
CA VAL A 293 -18.62 -24.45 28.05
C VAL A 293 -17.74 -24.24 26.83
N THR A 294 -16.50 -24.76 26.85
CA THR A 294 -15.69 -24.83 25.63
C THR A 294 -16.38 -25.80 24.65
N PRO A 295 -16.73 -25.39 23.41
CA PRO A 295 -17.32 -26.30 22.43
C PRO A 295 -16.38 -27.49 22.15
N ASP A 296 -16.93 -28.67 21.84
CA ASP A 296 -16.11 -29.85 21.48
C ASP A 296 -15.28 -29.60 20.20
N HIS A 297 -15.83 -28.81 19.28
CA HIS A 297 -15.20 -28.40 18.02
C HIS A 297 -15.32 -26.87 17.84
N PRO A 298 -14.48 -26.07 18.52
CA PRO A 298 -14.50 -24.62 18.36
C PRO A 298 -13.98 -24.24 16.97
N GLN A 299 -14.63 -23.27 16.33
CA GLN A 299 -14.25 -22.76 15.00
C GLN A 299 -13.46 -21.45 15.11
N TYR A 300 -13.71 -20.69 16.17
CA TYR A 300 -13.13 -19.37 16.42
C TYR A 300 -12.37 -19.33 17.75
N ALA A 301 -11.23 -18.63 17.75
CA ALA A 301 -10.56 -18.17 18.97
C ALA A 301 -10.68 -16.63 19.05
N ILE A 302 -11.39 -16.14 20.05
CA ILE A 302 -11.69 -14.71 20.25
C ILE A 302 -10.77 -14.12 21.31
N PHE A 303 -9.78 -13.34 20.87
CA PHE A 303 -8.85 -12.58 21.70
C PHE A 303 -9.53 -11.27 22.16
N TYR A 304 -10.33 -11.34 23.23
CA TYR A 304 -11.14 -10.21 23.73
C TYR A 304 -10.41 -9.32 24.76
N SER A 305 -9.26 -9.75 25.29
CA SER A 305 -8.44 -8.94 26.20
C SER A 305 -6.96 -9.23 26.04
N ILE A 306 -6.18 -8.17 25.84
CA ILE A 306 -4.72 -8.18 25.82
C ILE A 306 -4.27 -7.03 26.73
N THR A 307 -3.55 -7.33 27.79
CA THR A 307 -3.14 -6.35 28.81
C THR A 307 -1.66 -6.46 29.07
N SER A 308 -0.90 -5.40 28.81
CA SER A 308 0.52 -5.26 29.15
C SER A 308 0.71 -4.48 30.45
N GLN A 309 1.83 -4.67 31.15
CA GLN A 309 2.19 -3.79 32.26
C GLN A 309 2.31 -2.32 31.82
N PRO A 310 1.89 -1.32 32.63
CA PRO A 310 1.93 0.10 32.24
C PRO A 310 3.34 0.60 31.88
N GLY A 311 4.38 0.12 32.57
CA GLY A 311 5.78 0.42 32.29
C GLY A 311 6.27 -0.05 30.91
N LEU A 312 5.50 -0.90 30.23
CA LEU A 312 5.75 -1.34 28.85
C LEU A 312 5.01 -0.49 27.81
N SER A 313 4.30 0.57 28.21
CA SER A 313 3.56 1.43 27.28
C SER A 313 4.46 1.96 26.15
N GLY A 314 4.07 1.65 24.91
CA GLY A 314 4.81 1.98 23.69
C GLY A 314 6.09 1.17 23.44
N ILE A 315 6.37 0.11 24.21
CA ILE A 315 7.41 -0.89 23.91
C ILE A 315 6.78 -2.02 23.09
N GLU A 316 7.46 -2.38 22.00
CA GLU A 316 7.03 -3.44 21.10
C GLU A 316 7.73 -4.75 21.47
N LEU A 317 7.02 -5.67 22.12
CA LEU A 317 7.55 -6.98 22.57
C LEU A 317 7.69 -8.01 21.42
N GLY A 318 7.80 -7.54 20.18
CA GLY A 318 7.86 -8.33 18.94
C GLY A 318 6.52 -8.48 18.22
N SER A 319 6.56 -8.54 16.89
CA SER A 319 5.41 -8.70 15.97
C SER A 319 4.77 -10.10 15.96
N PHE A 320 5.26 -11.01 16.81
CA PHE A 320 4.87 -12.42 16.84
C PHE A 320 4.25 -12.85 18.19
N LEU A 321 3.86 -11.89 19.04
CA LEU A 321 3.24 -12.16 20.34
C LEU A 321 1.98 -13.02 20.18
N LEU A 322 1.05 -12.62 19.31
CA LEU A 322 -0.14 -13.42 19.06
C LEU A 322 0.15 -14.64 18.17
N LYS A 323 1.13 -14.58 17.26
CA LYS A 323 1.50 -15.73 16.40
C LYS A 323 1.91 -16.97 17.22
N ARG A 324 2.66 -16.82 18.32
CA ARG A 324 2.98 -17.95 19.22
C ARG A 324 1.73 -18.54 19.89
N VAL A 325 0.82 -17.68 20.39
CA VAL A 325 -0.40 -18.13 21.08
C VAL A 325 -1.36 -18.84 20.11
N ILE A 326 -1.46 -18.33 18.88
CA ILE A 326 -2.21 -18.95 17.77
C ILE A 326 -1.65 -20.34 17.45
N ILE A 327 -0.32 -20.50 17.35
CA ILE A 327 0.31 -21.81 17.12
C ILE A 327 -0.02 -22.82 18.23
N GLU A 328 0.04 -22.42 19.51
CA GLU A 328 -0.32 -23.34 20.61
C GLU A 328 -1.81 -23.70 20.62
N LEU A 329 -2.70 -22.74 20.34
CA LEU A 329 -4.14 -23.04 20.19
C LEU A 329 -4.43 -23.94 18.99
N GLN A 330 -3.76 -23.75 17.85
CA GLN A 330 -3.99 -24.57 16.65
C GLN A 330 -3.48 -26.00 16.81
N LYS A 331 -2.52 -26.24 17.72
CA LYS A 331 -2.10 -27.59 18.15
C LYS A 331 -3.15 -28.26 19.06
N GLU A 332 -3.75 -27.51 19.99
CA GLU A 332 -4.81 -28.03 20.89
C GLU A 332 -6.13 -28.25 20.15
N PHE A 333 -6.46 -27.37 19.20
CA PHE A 333 -7.71 -27.36 18.44
C PHE A 333 -7.49 -27.13 16.94
N PRO A 334 -7.21 -28.20 16.16
CA PRO A 334 -7.06 -28.11 14.71
C PRO A 334 -8.32 -27.63 13.94
N SER A 335 -9.49 -27.63 14.59
CA SER A 335 -10.76 -27.11 14.06
C SER A 335 -10.83 -25.57 14.02
N ILE A 336 -9.94 -24.86 14.72
CA ILE A 336 -9.93 -23.40 14.72
C ILE A 336 -9.24 -22.92 13.45
N HIS A 337 -10.03 -22.39 12.53
CA HIS A 337 -9.54 -21.80 11.28
C HIS A 337 -9.45 -20.27 11.38
N THR A 338 -10.27 -19.64 12.23
CA THR A 338 -10.33 -18.18 12.38
C THR A 338 -9.88 -17.73 13.76
N PHE A 339 -8.74 -17.04 13.80
CA PHE A 339 -8.21 -16.37 14.99
C PHE A 339 -8.57 -14.88 14.89
N SER A 340 -9.50 -14.42 15.73
CA SER A 340 -10.04 -13.05 15.68
C SER A 340 -9.89 -12.36 17.03
N THR A 341 -9.68 -11.05 17.05
CA THR A 341 -9.83 -10.28 18.29
C THR A 341 -11.27 -9.86 18.53
N LEU A 342 -11.54 -9.28 19.70
CA LEU A 342 -12.64 -8.36 19.90
C LEU A 342 -12.08 -7.15 20.66
N SER A 343 -11.64 -6.12 19.92
CA SER A 343 -10.76 -5.05 20.41
C SER A 343 -11.49 -3.72 20.59
N PRO A 344 -11.20 -2.94 21.65
CA PRO A 344 -11.73 -1.58 21.82
C PRO A 344 -11.03 -0.59 20.87
N ILE A 345 -11.62 0.61 20.72
CA ILE A 345 -11.11 1.68 19.85
C ILE A 345 -10.88 2.96 20.69
N PRO A 346 -9.87 2.97 21.58
CA PRO A 346 -9.77 3.92 22.70
C PRO A 346 -9.61 5.39 22.32
N GLY A 347 -9.24 5.72 21.08
CA GLY A 347 -9.07 7.11 20.64
C GLY A 347 -10.25 7.70 19.85
N PHE A 348 -11.32 6.94 19.58
CA PHE A 348 -12.34 7.35 18.61
C PHE A 348 -13.19 8.54 19.06
N ARG A 349 -13.70 8.56 20.31
CA ARG A 349 -14.51 9.70 20.81
C ARG A 349 -13.73 11.02 20.72
N ASN A 350 -12.55 11.08 21.34
CA ASN A 350 -11.69 12.26 21.33
C ASN A 350 -11.31 12.70 19.90
N TRP A 351 -11.05 11.73 19.00
CA TRP A 351 -10.80 12.07 17.58
C TRP A 351 -12.04 12.73 16.96
N LEU A 352 -13.22 12.14 17.09
CA LEU A 352 -14.45 12.67 16.51
C LEU A 352 -14.77 14.07 17.05
N GLU A 353 -14.67 14.26 18.38
CA GLU A 353 -14.90 15.55 19.03
C GLU A 353 -13.93 16.63 18.53
N THR A 354 -12.68 16.29 18.23
CA THR A 354 -11.68 17.19 17.64
C THR A 354 -11.98 17.46 16.16
N THR A 355 -12.28 16.44 15.37
CA THR A 355 -12.54 16.56 13.92
C THR A 355 -13.80 17.37 13.64
N LEU A 356 -14.83 17.24 14.49
CA LEU A 356 -16.04 18.08 14.46
C LEU A 356 -15.73 19.59 14.65
N GLU A 357 -14.65 19.96 15.34
CA GLU A 357 -14.23 21.36 15.52
C GLU A 357 -13.37 21.88 14.37
N LEU A 358 -12.65 20.99 13.68
CA LEU A 358 -11.74 21.34 12.58
C LEU A 358 -12.44 21.36 11.20
N GLU A 359 -13.36 20.42 10.95
CA GLU A 359 -14.01 20.25 9.64
C GLU A 359 -15.41 20.88 9.59
N GLY A 360 -16.04 21.12 10.75
CA GLY A 360 -17.42 21.60 10.82
C GLY A 360 -18.39 20.66 10.11
N THR A 361 -19.39 21.22 9.42
CA THR A 361 -20.42 20.43 8.70
C THR A 361 -19.87 19.61 7.54
N ASN A 362 -18.67 19.90 7.03
CA ASN A 362 -18.02 19.13 5.96
C ASN A 362 -17.70 17.68 6.36
N ILE A 363 -17.75 17.34 7.66
CA ILE A 363 -17.61 15.97 8.17
C ILE A 363 -18.82 15.09 7.79
N PHE A 364 -19.96 15.70 7.51
CA PHE A 364 -21.21 15.06 7.11
C PHE A 364 -21.33 14.92 5.60
N LEU A 365 -22.12 13.94 5.18
CA LEU A 365 -22.42 13.69 3.77
C LEU A 365 -23.86 14.10 3.47
N SER A 366 -24.19 14.27 2.19
CA SER A 366 -25.51 14.74 1.74
C SER A 366 -26.65 13.98 2.42
N GLY A 367 -27.52 14.71 3.13
CA GLY A 367 -28.64 14.14 3.89
C GLY A 367 -28.32 13.59 5.29
N GLU A 368 -27.05 13.49 5.70
CA GLU A 368 -26.69 13.07 7.07
C GLU A 368 -26.93 14.20 8.09
N GLU A 369 -26.58 15.45 7.75
CA GLU A 369 -26.85 16.61 8.61
C GLU A 369 -28.37 16.82 8.80
N ASP A 370 -29.16 16.67 7.73
CA ASP A 370 -30.62 16.84 7.77
C ASP A 370 -31.32 15.78 8.64
N ARG A 371 -30.81 14.53 8.64
CA ARG A 371 -31.29 13.47 9.56
C ARG A 371 -30.97 13.82 11.02
N ILE A 372 -29.77 14.33 11.29
CA ILE A 372 -29.35 14.77 12.64
C ILE A 372 -30.22 15.96 13.11
N LYS A 373 -30.48 16.95 12.24
CA LYS A 373 -31.41 18.06 12.52
C LYS A 373 -32.85 17.58 12.75
N THR A 374 -33.29 16.58 12.01
CA THR A 374 -34.62 15.96 12.19
C THR A 374 -34.73 15.26 13.55
N LEU A 375 -33.67 14.58 14.00
CA LEU A 375 -33.61 13.96 15.33
C LEU A 375 -33.63 15.00 16.46
N ALA A 376 -32.93 16.13 16.31
CA ALA A 376 -32.98 17.24 17.28
C ALA A 376 -34.43 17.70 17.55
N ASN A 377 -35.21 17.92 16.49
CA ASN A 377 -36.62 18.34 16.58
C ASN A 377 -37.54 17.31 17.26
N GLN A 378 -37.09 16.08 17.49
CA GLN A 378 -37.82 15.02 18.18
C GLN A 378 -37.34 14.79 19.64
N VAL A 379 -36.16 15.29 20.00
CA VAL A 379 -35.47 14.96 21.26
C VAL A 379 -35.18 16.20 22.12
N SER A 380 -35.06 17.40 21.54
CA SER A 380 -34.72 18.65 22.24
C SER A 380 -35.70 19.79 21.97
N THR A 381 -35.93 20.62 22.97
CA THR A 381 -36.91 21.72 22.93
C THR A 381 -36.38 23.06 22.38
N ASP A 382 -35.06 23.21 22.24
CA ASP A 382 -34.44 24.43 21.69
C ASP A 382 -34.36 24.38 20.15
N SER A 383 -35.48 24.71 19.50
CA SER A 383 -35.63 24.72 18.03
C SER A 383 -34.92 25.91 17.34
N ALA A 384 -33.75 26.31 17.84
CA ALA A 384 -33.05 27.54 17.47
C ALA A 384 -31.61 27.33 16.94
N ILE A 385 -31.12 26.09 16.91
CA ILE A 385 -29.75 25.75 16.51
C ILE A 385 -29.75 25.08 15.13
N ASP A 386 -29.56 25.86 14.06
CA ASP A 386 -29.41 25.34 12.70
C ASP A 386 -27.97 24.89 12.39
N ASP A 387 -27.44 23.99 13.23
CA ASP A 387 -26.06 23.51 13.15
C ASP A 387 -26.00 22.03 13.55
N GLY A 388 -25.86 21.14 12.57
CA GLY A 388 -25.83 19.70 12.81
C GLY A 388 -24.61 19.22 13.61
N VAL A 389 -23.51 19.98 13.64
CA VAL A 389 -22.32 19.65 14.44
C VAL A 389 -22.60 19.89 15.91
N LYS A 390 -23.21 21.04 16.26
CA LYS A 390 -23.63 21.33 17.64
C LYS A 390 -24.66 20.31 18.12
N ILE A 391 -25.69 20.05 17.30
CA ILE A 391 -26.72 19.03 17.61
C ILE A 391 -26.09 17.66 17.87
N LEU A 392 -25.18 17.19 17.00
CA LEU A 392 -24.53 15.90 17.20
C LEU A 392 -23.68 15.89 18.48
N LYS A 393 -22.91 16.95 18.76
CA LYS A 393 -22.16 17.07 20.01
C LYS A 393 -23.08 17.07 21.24
N ASP A 394 -24.24 17.72 21.18
CA ASP A 394 -25.19 17.79 22.30
C ASP A 394 -25.85 16.43 22.56
N ILE A 395 -26.24 15.69 21.52
CA ILE A 395 -26.79 14.33 21.65
C ILE A 395 -25.73 13.37 22.23
N LEU A 396 -24.47 13.46 21.79
CA LEU A 396 -23.37 12.56 22.22
C LEU A 396 -22.77 12.89 23.60
N LYS A 397 -23.28 13.92 24.32
CA LYS A 397 -22.93 14.20 25.72
C LYS A 397 -23.51 13.18 26.70
N SER A 398 -24.71 12.67 26.41
CA SER A 398 -25.27 11.52 27.16
C SER A 398 -25.04 10.23 26.38
N ASN A 399 -25.31 9.09 27.04
CA ASN A 399 -25.35 7.77 26.38
C ASN A 399 -26.80 7.30 26.15
N GLU A 400 -27.81 8.12 26.46
CA GLU A 400 -29.23 7.73 26.42
C GLU A 400 -29.74 7.45 25.01
N TRP A 401 -29.14 8.11 24.00
CA TRP A 401 -29.38 7.84 22.58
C TRP A 401 -29.14 6.36 22.20
N ALA A 402 -28.27 5.65 22.92
CA ALA A 402 -27.99 4.23 22.68
C ALA A 402 -29.13 3.30 23.12
N HIS A 403 -30.07 3.80 23.94
CA HIS A 403 -31.30 3.08 24.33
C HIS A 403 -32.54 3.55 23.54
N ASN A 404 -32.43 4.60 22.72
CA ASN A 404 -33.50 5.10 21.87
C ASN A 404 -33.37 4.48 20.46
N GLU A 405 -34.44 3.86 19.96
CA GLU A 405 -34.42 3.13 18.68
C GLU A 405 -34.24 4.09 17.49
N THR A 406 -35.02 5.18 17.43
CA THR A 406 -34.91 6.23 16.40
C THR A 406 -33.53 6.90 16.37
N SER A 407 -32.93 7.13 17.55
CA SER A 407 -31.58 7.68 17.65
C SER A 407 -30.52 6.69 17.17
N ASN A 408 -30.68 5.39 17.49
CA ASN A 408 -29.82 4.34 16.96
C ASN A 408 -29.87 4.28 15.43
N GLU A 409 -31.06 4.27 14.82
CA GLU A 409 -31.21 4.22 13.35
C GLU A 409 -30.50 5.37 12.64
N ILE A 410 -30.54 6.58 13.21
CA ILE A 410 -29.91 7.78 12.63
C ILE A 410 -28.40 7.83 12.92
N LEU A 411 -27.96 7.50 14.14
CA LEU A 411 -26.56 7.66 14.56
C LEU A 411 -25.67 6.49 14.14
N LYS A 412 -26.19 5.26 14.05
CA LYS A 412 -25.44 4.05 13.67
C LYS A 412 -24.69 4.18 12.34
N PRO A 413 -25.30 4.58 11.21
CA PRO A 413 -24.56 4.78 9.96
C PRO A 413 -23.46 5.84 10.09
N VAL A 414 -23.78 6.99 10.70
CA VAL A 414 -22.86 8.13 10.82
C VAL A 414 -21.64 7.78 11.69
N LEU A 415 -21.86 7.16 12.85
CA LEU A 415 -20.77 6.80 13.76
C LEU A 415 -19.96 5.60 13.25
N LEU A 416 -20.57 4.58 12.63
CA LEU A 416 -19.81 3.49 12.00
C LEU A 416 -18.98 3.97 10.80
N ARG A 417 -19.51 4.93 10.01
CA ARG A 417 -18.73 5.61 8.96
C ARG A 417 -17.51 6.31 9.55
N LEU A 418 -17.72 7.20 10.51
CA LEU A 418 -16.64 8.00 11.09
C LEU A 418 -15.62 7.12 11.84
N CYS A 419 -16.05 6.01 12.43
CA CYS A 419 -15.17 4.99 12.99
C CYS A 419 -14.32 4.30 11.90
N SER A 420 -14.93 3.95 10.77
CA SER A 420 -14.20 3.39 9.61
C SER A 420 -13.12 4.35 9.10
N ARG A 421 -13.41 5.66 9.02
CA ARG A 421 -12.41 6.70 8.68
C ARG A 421 -11.26 6.70 9.68
N TYR A 422 -11.59 6.74 10.97
CA TYR A 422 -10.62 6.78 12.06
C TYR A 422 -9.66 5.59 12.10
N ILE A 423 -10.13 4.40 11.72
CA ILE A 423 -9.31 3.19 11.68
C ILE A 423 -8.48 3.10 10.38
N LEU A 424 -9.07 3.41 9.22
CA LEU A 424 -8.47 3.14 7.91
C LEU A 424 -7.56 4.26 7.41
N THR A 425 -8.08 5.49 7.36
CA THR A 425 -7.43 6.61 6.66
C THR A 425 -6.63 7.50 7.60
N GLU A 426 -7.08 7.69 8.83
CA GLU A 426 -6.41 8.57 9.79
C GLU A 426 -5.06 7.97 10.24
N LYS A 427 -3.96 8.68 9.96
CA LYS A 427 -2.59 8.25 10.31
C LYS A 427 -1.94 9.13 11.38
N ARG A 428 -0.91 8.59 12.03
CA ARG A 428 0.04 9.29 12.91
C ARG A 428 1.45 8.78 12.57
N ARG A 429 2.25 9.59 11.88
CA ARG A 429 3.56 9.20 11.30
C ARG A 429 3.40 7.98 10.36
N ASN A 430 2.51 8.10 9.38
CA ASN A 430 2.14 7.13 8.34
C ASN A 430 1.51 5.80 8.83
N LEU A 431 1.63 5.46 10.11
CA LEU A 431 0.93 4.33 10.75
C LEU A 431 -0.49 4.73 11.19
N ALA A 432 -1.39 3.77 11.43
CA ALA A 432 -2.76 4.00 11.89
C ALA A 432 -2.81 4.85 13.18
N ARG A 433 -3.79 5.76 13.27
CA ARG A 433 -3.89 6.74 14.38
C ARG A 433 -4.34 6.12 15.71
N ASP A 434 -5.19 5.09 15.66
CA ASP A 434 -5.60 4.34 16.86
C ASP A 434 -4.47 3.39 17.34
N PRO A 435 -4.13 3.39 18.65
CA PRO A 435 -3.03 2.58 19.15
C PRO A 435 -3.30 1.06 19.13
N VAL A 436 -4.56 0.63 19.22
CA VAL A 436 -4.97 -0.78 19.21
C VAL A 436 -5.01 -1.30 17.77
N ALA A 437 -5.50 -0.50 16.83
CA ALA A 437 -5.37 -0.77 15.39
C ALA A 437 -3.91 -0.93 14.99
N ASN A 438 -3.08 0.06 15.34
CA ASN A 438 -1.65 0.03 15.04
C ASN A 438 -0.94 -1.18 15.68
N PHE A 439 -1.34 -1.61 16.89
CA PHE A 439 -0.83 -2.84 17.49
C PHE A 439 -1.21 -4.09 16.67
N HIS A 440 -2.49 -4.27 16.34
CA HIS A 440 -2.97 -5.49 15.70
C HIS A 440 -2.49 -5.64 14.26
N ILE A 441 -2.61 -4.58 13.46
CA ILE A 441 -2.23 -4.58 12.04
C ILE A 441 -0.70 -4.76 11.90
N ARG A 442 0.09 -4.16 12.81
CA ARG A 442 1.55 -4.38 12.87
C ARG A 442 1.94 -5.78 13.33
N ASN A 443 1.09 -6.50 14.06
CA ASN A 443 1.26 -7.93 14.31
C ASN A 443 0.75 -8.81 13.14
N GLY A 444 0.40 -8.21 11.99
CA GLY A 444 0.00 -8.93 10.77
C GLY A 444 -1.49 -9.22 10.65
N ALA A 445 -2.33 -8.64 11.50
CA ALA A 445 -3.78 -8.80 11.37
C ALA A 445 -4.34 -7.99 10.20
N CYS A 446 -5.47 -8.45 9.66
CA CYS A 446 -6.36 -7.66 8.82
C CYS A 446 -7.60 -7.21 9.61
N ILE A 447 -8.23 -6.11 9.19
CA ILE A 447 -9.55 -5.72 9.71
C ILE A 447 -10.62 -6.66 9.16
N HIS A 448 -11.58 -7.04 10.00
CA HIS A 448 -12.62 -8.00 9.65
C HIS A 448 -14.04 -7.47 9.84
N ARG A 449 -14.35 -6.85 10.99
CA ARG A 449 -15.70 -6.38 11.31
C ARG A 449 -15.69 -5.26 12.34
N ILE A 450 -16.45 -4.19 12.11
CA ILE A 450 -16.72 -3.15 13.13
C ILE A 450 -18.09 -3.44 13.75
N ASN A 451 -18.14 -3.53 15.07
CA ASN A 451 -19.28 -3.99 15.86
C ASN A 451 -19.96 -2.82 16.58
N TRP A 452 -21.23 -2.57 16.24
CA TRP A 452 -22.08 -1.56 16.89
C TRP A 452 -22.52 -1.99 18.29
N LEU A 453 -22.45 -1.10 19.28
CA LEU A 453 -22.82 -1.34 20.69
C LEU A 453 -22.28 -2.68 21.23
N SER A 454 -21.01 -2.94 20.91
CA SER A 454 -20.27 -4.14 21.29
C SER A 454 -19.67 -4.05 22.69
N ASP A 455 -19.47 -2.86 23.24
CA ASP A 455 -19.18 -2.64 24.65
C ASP A 455 -20.08 -1.53 25.20
N THR A 456 -21.18 -1.92 25.85
CA THR A 456 -22.14 -0.98 26.46
C THR A 456 -21.77 -0.59 27.89
N SER A 457 -20.50 -0.72 28.30
CA SER A 457 -20.01 -0.14 29.56
C SER A 457 -19.72 1.35 29.41
N ASP A 458 -19.70 2.09 30.52
CA ASP A 458 -19.37 3.52 30.52
C ASP A 458 -18.04 3.80 29.82
N LYS A 459 -17.03 2.97 30.10
CA LYS A 459 -15.72 2.98 29.44
C LYS A 459 -15.81 2.76 27.92
N GLY A 460 -16.66 1.83 27.46
CA GLY A 460 -16.89 1.59 26.03
C GLY A 460 -17.48 2.83 25.34
N PHE A 461 -18.42 3.51 26.01
CA PHE A 461 -19.01 4.77 25.54
C PHE A 461 -18.04 5.95 25.58
N GLU A 462 -17.23 6.10 26.64
CA GLU A 462 -16.16 7.10 26.76
C GLU A 462 -15.11 6.93 25.65
N GLN A 463 -14.72 5.70 25.34
CA GLN A 463 -13.69 5.42 24.35
C GLN A 463 -14.18 5.58 22.90
N SER A 464 -15.38 5.07 22.62
CA SER A 464 -15.74 4.68 21.25
C SER A 464 -17.24 4.68 20.95
N PHE A 465 -18.08 5.28 21.80
CA PHE A 465 -19.54 5.17 21.71
C PHE A 465 -20.04 3.71 21.72
N GLY A 466 -19.30 2.84 22.40
CA GLY A 466 -19.54 1.39 22.49
C GLY A 466 -19.15 0.58 21.26
N ILE A 467 -18.44 1.16 20.29
CA ILE A 467 -18.00 0.48 19.07
C ILE A 467 -16.70 -0.31 19.32
N MET A 468 -16.69 -1.60 18.97
CA MET A 468 -15.48 -2.44 18.99
C MET A 468 -15.17 -2.96 17.58
N ILE A 469 -14.02 -3.62 17.40
CA ILE A 469 -13.57 -4.12 16.11
C ILE A 469 -12.94 -5.52 16.23
N ASN A 470 -13.27 -6.41 15.30
CA ASN A 470 -12.62 -7.70 15.10
C ASN A 470 -11.43 -7.53 14.14
N TYR A 471 -10.22 -7.90 14.58
CA TYR A 471 -9.03 -8.06 13.72
C TYR A 471 -8.72 -9.55 13.55
N ASN A 472 -8.58 -10.02 12.30
CA ASN A 472 -8.30 -11.43 11.99
C ASN A 472 -6.82 -11.69 11.73
N TYR A 473 -6.30 -12.77 12.33
CA TYR A 473 -4.96 -13.29 12.14
C TYR A 473 -4.98 -14.51 11.20
N VAL A 474 -5.08 -14.23 9.89
CA VAL A 474 -4.99 -15.25 8.85
C VAL A 474 -3.55 -15.77 8.79
N THR A 475 -3.31 -16.98 9.30
CA THR A 475 -1.96 -17.50 9.61
C THR A 475 -0.98 -17.50 8.43
N SER A 476 -1.47 -17.74 7.22
CA SER A 476 -0.69 -17.69 5.97
C SER A 476 -0.32 -16.28 5.49
N ARG A 477 -0.97 -15.24 6.00
CA ARG A 477 -0.83 -13.84 5.54
C ARG A 477 -0.29 -12.87 6.60
N ILE A 478 -0.02 -13.34 7.83
CA ILE A 478 0.52 -12.51 8.93
C ILE A 478 1.76 -11.71 8.50
N GLU A 479 2.71 -12.34 7.81
CA GLU A 479 3.96 -11.69 7.38
C GLU A 479 3.76 -10.77 6.16
N GLU A 480 2.89 -11.14 5.21
CA GLU A 480 2.49 -10.30 4.08
C GLU A 480 1.87 -8.97 4.57
N ASN A 481 0.90 -9.08 5.48
CA ASN A 481 0.17 -7.95 6.05
C ASN A 481 1.10 -7.04 6.88
N ASN A 482 1.99 -7.64 7.69
CA ASN A 482 2.99 -6.93 8.47
C ASN A 482 3.94 -6.12 7.57
N LEU A 483 4.47 -6.74 6.52
CA LEU A 483 5.43 -6.09 5.61
C LEU A 483 4.79 -4.94 4.83
N LYS A 484 3.56 -5.10 4.33
CA LYS A 484 2.80 -4.01 3.71
C LYS A 484 2.63 -2.83 4.67
N TYR A 485 2.05 -3.08 5.85
CA TYR A 485 1.78 -2.04 6.83
C TYR A 485 3.05 -1.32 7.32
N LEU A 486 4.18 -2.02 7.45
CA LEU A 486 5.47 -1.41 7.83
C LEU A 486 6.14 -0.63 6.69
N ARG A 487 5.88 -0.96 5.42
CA ARG A 487 6.48 -0.31 4.25
C ARG A 487 5.81 1.02 3.92
N ASP A 488 4.49 1.03 3.89
CA ASP A 488 3.70 2.14 3.32
C ASP A 488 2.45 2.53 4.15
N GLY A 489 2.18 1.84 5.27
CA GLY A 489 1.03 2.12 6.12
C GLY A 489 -0.30 1.55 5.61
N THR A 490 -0.28 0.70 4.56
CA THR A 490 -1.46 -0.01 4.04
C THR A 490 -2.10 -0.87 5.11
N VAL A 491 -3.37 -0.61 5.39
CA VAL A 491 -4.18 -1.42 6.30
C VAL A 491 -4.86 -2.51 5.49
N THR A 492 -4.59 -3.78 5.79
CA THR A 492 -5.19 -4.90 5.06
C THR A 492 -6.58 -5.24 5.60
N LEU A 493 -7.53 -5.50 4.71
CA LEU A 493 -8.86 -6.01 5.02
C LEU A 493 -8.91 -7.54 4.85
N SER A 494 -9.81 -8.23 5.55
CA SER A 494 -10.19 -9.61 5.20
C SER A 494 -10.87 -9.64 3.83
N SER A 495 -10.85 -10.80 3.16
CA SER A 495 -11.56 -11.01 1.89
C SER A 495 -13.04 -10.63 1.99
N ASN A 496 -13.58 -10.07 0.91
CA ASN A 496 -14.87 -9.33 0.88
C ASN A 496 -16.11 -10.14 1.28
N GLU A 497 -16.03 -11.47 1.39
CA GLU A 497 -17.19 -12.34 1.66
C GLU A 497 -17.64 -12.31 3.13
N ASP A 498 -16.72 -12.03 4.08
CA ASP A 498 -17.02 -12.02 5.53
C ASP A 498 -17.03 -10.61 6.17
N LEU A 499 -16.94 -9.55 5.36
CA LEU A 499 -16.91 -8.16 5.84
C LEU A 499 -18.29 -7.68 6.30
N PHE A 500 -18.71 -8.17 7.47
CA PHE A 500 -19.86 -7.71 8.26
C PHE A 500 -19.70 -6.27 8.79
N LEU A 501 -19.03 -5.38 8.06
CA LEU A 501 -19.43 -3.99 8.08
C LEU A 501 -20.92 -3.97 7.69
N ASN A 502 -21.78 -3.63 8.65
CA ASN A 502 -23.22 -3.37 8.48
C ASN A 502 -23.48 -2.69 7.12
N GLU A 503 -24.52 -2.99 6.32
CA GLU A 503 -24.55 -2.51 4.91
C GLU A 503 -24.22 -1.01 4.73
N GLU A 504 -24.71 -0.13 5.61
CA GLU A 504 -24.34 1.28 5.59
C GLU A 504 -22.88 1.56 5.99
N ALA A 505 -22.29 0.78 6.89
CA ALA A 505 -20.87 0.78 7.23
C ALA A 505 -20.00 0.15 6.12
N ALA A 506 -20.47 -0.86 5.37
CA ALA A 506 -19.77 -1.38 4.19
C ALA A 506 -19.85 -0.36 3.07
N ARG A 507 -21.07 0.13 2.77
CA ARG A 507 -21.29 1.32 1.95
C ARG A 507 -20.50 2.52 2.45
N SER A 508 -20.09 2.62 3.73
CA SER A 508 -19.33 3.76 4.31
C SER A 508 -17.83 3.62 4.40
N SER A 509 -17.27 2.43 4.61
CA SER A 509 -15.87 2.17 4.26
C SER A 509 -15.72 2.42 2.77
N ALA A 510 -16.63 1.87 1.97
CA ALA A 510 -16.78 2.24 0.58
C ALA A 510 -17.20 3.71 0.38
N LYS A 511 -17.85 4.44 1.30
CA LYS A 511 -18.18 5.89 1.15
C LYS A 511 -16.99 6.78 1.50
N ILE A 512 -16.00 6.24 2.22
CA ILE A 512 -14.74 6.91 2.56
C ILE A 512 -13.73 6.62 1.47
N GLU A 513 -13.62 5.36 1.04
CA GLU A 513 -13.03 5.01 -0.25
C GLU A 513 -13.76 5.73 -1.40
N ARG A 514 -15.05 6.10 -1.31
CA ARG A 514 -15.75 6.94 -2.33
C ARG A 514 -15.64 8.45 -2.14
N LEU A 515 -15.37 8.94 -0.94
CA LEU A 515 -14.98 10.34 -0.74
C LEU A 515 -13.57 10.59 -1.28
N ILE A 516 -12.76 9.53 -1.25
CA ILE A 516 -11.44 9.46 -1.82
C ILE A 516 -11.54 9.11 -3.34
N ILE A 517 -12.47 8.24 -3.76
CA ILE A 517 -12.71 7.73 -5.14
C ILE A 517 -14.22 7.67 -5.50
N ARG A 518 -14.82 8.75 -6.01
CA ARG A 518 -16.29 8.91 -6.23
C ARG A 518 -17.08 7.66 -6.72
N ASP A 519 -18.36 7.62 -6.34
CA ASP A 519 -19.33 6.50 -6.35
C ASP A 519 -19.12 5.23 -7.21
N THR A 520 -19.51 4.08 -6.63
CA THR A 520 -19.50 2.79 -7.34
C THR A 520 -20.49 2.76 -8.50
N GLU A 521 -20.00 2.30 -9.65
CA GLU A 521 -20.72 2.12 -10.93
C GLU A 521 -21.19 3.44 -11.59
N ASP A 522 -21.61 4.46 -10.81
CA ASP A 522 -22.01 5.77 -11.31
C ASP A 522 -20.86 6.76 -11.58
N HIS A 523 -19.63 6.52 -11.08
CA HIS A 523 -18.50 7.46 -11.27
C HIS A 523 -17.27 6.89 -12.01
N LEU A 524 -17.53 6.12 -13.07
CA LEU A 524 -16.55 6.01 -14.16
C LEU A 524 -16.22 7.41 -14.69
N ILE A 525 -14.95 7.76 -14.84
CA ILE A 525 -14.60 9.01 -15.54
C ILE A 525 -14.92 8.81 -17.01
N ARG A 526 -15.99 9.46 -17.49
CA ARG A 526 -16.47 9.39 -18.87
C ARG A 526 -15.85 10.50 -19.71
N ILE A 527 -15.08 10.12 -20.73
CA ILE A 527 -14.48 11.05 -21.70
C ILE A 527 -15.08 10.75 -23.07
N PRO A 528 -15.91 11.63 -23.64
CA PRO A 528 -16.36 11.46 -25.02
C PRO A 528 -15.17 11.59 -25.97
N PHE A 529 -15.18 10.80 -27.04
CA PHE A 529 -14.26 10.96 -28.16
C PHE A 529 -15.03 11.15 -29.47
N GLN A 530 -14.45 11.90 -30.40
CA GLN A 530 -15.02 12.18 -31.72
C GLN A 530 -14.02 11.83 -32.82
N LYS A 531 -14.49 11.26 -33.94
CA LYS A 531 -13.68 11.04 -35.14
C LYS A 531 -13.28 12.38 -35.78
N TYR A 532 -12.02 12.52 -36.13
CA TYR A 532 -11.54 13.62 -36.97
C TYR A 532 -12.12 13.53 -38.39
N GLU A 533 -12.56 14.66 -38.92
CA GLU A 533 -13.09 14.79 -40.28
C GLU A 533 -12.56 16.08 -40.92
N PRO A 534 -11.73 16.00 -41.99
CA PRO A 534 -11.22 17.16 -42.70
C PRO A 534 -12.32 17.99 -43.36
N VAL A 535 -12.44 19.26 -42.98
CA VAL A 535 -13.53 20.16 -43.44
C VAL A 535 -13.38 20.58 -44.92
N THR A 536 -12.19 20.42 -45.50
CA THR A 536 -11.71 21.17 -46.68
C THR A 536 -11.72 20.42 -48.01
N ARG A 537 -12.48 19.31 -48.15
CA ARG A 537 -12.66 18.53 -49.41
C ARG A 537 -13.27 19.33 -50.60
N LYS A 538 -13.61 20.61 -50.40
CA LYS A 538 -14.02 21.59 -51.44
C LYS A 538 -12.97 22.63 -51.86
N LEU A 539 -11.84 22.74 -51.14
CA LEU A 539 -10.82 23.79 -51.39
C LEU A 539 -9.40 23.25 -51.63
N LEU A 540 -9.08 22.03 -51.17
CA LEU A 540 -7.73 21.46 -51.30
C LEU A 540 -7.34 20.97 -52.71
N LYS A 541 -8.29 20.86 -53.67
CA LYS A 541 -8.13 20.37 -55.06
C LYS A 541 -7.11 21.16 -55.96
N ARG A 542 -6.16 21.93 -55.42
CA ARG A 542 -5.25 22.75 -56.24
C ARG A 542 -3.84 23.10 -55.73
N ARG A 543 -3.38 22.68 -54.53
CA ARG A 543 -2.09 23.23 -54.02
C ARG A 543 -1.12 22.36 -53.22
N LEU A 544 -1.49 21.19 -52.69
CA LEU A 544 -0.53 20.27 -52.09
C LEU A 544 -0.34 19.06 -53.01
N ARG A 545 0.93 18.73 -53.28
CA ARG A 545 1.34 17.70 -54.25
C ARG A 545 2.58 16.92 -53.77
N LYS A 546 2.72 16.87 -52.45
CA LYS A 546 3.68 16.13 -51.63
C LYS A 546 3.12 16.08 -50.22
N ALA A 547 2.59 14.93 -49.82
CA ALA A 547 2.34 14.54 -48.45
C ALA A 547 2.66 13.04 -48.38
N LYS A 548 3.42 12.60 -47.38
CA LYS A 548 3.50 11.18 -46.99
C LYS A 548 2.42 10.92 -45.92
N SER A 549 2.12 9.65 -45.66
CA SER A 549 1.29 9.18 -44.53
C SER A 549 -0.04 9.92 -44.33
N THR A 550 -1.03 9.65 -45.18
CA THR A 550 -2.40 10.18 -45.03
C THR A 550 -3.25 9.37 -44.02
N PHE A 551 -2.71 9.07 -42.84
CA PHE A 551 -3.43 8.32 -41.79
C PHE A 551 -4.51 9.14 -41.04
N SER A 552 -4.66 10.43 -41.35
CA SER A 552 -5.59 11.35 -40.65
C SER A 552 -7.08 11.14 -40.96
N SER A 553 -7.45 10.34 -41.96
CA SER A 553 -8.85 10.02 -42.33
C SER A 553 -9.58 9.08 -41.35
N GLY A 554 -9.03 8.88 -40.14
CA GLY A 554 -9.43 7.83 -39.21
C GLY A 554 -9.51 8.23 -37.73
N THR A 555 -8.54 8.99 -37.26
CA THR A 555 -8.20 9.21 -35.84
C THR A 555 -9.34 9.75 -34.97
N PHE A 556 -9.38 9.36 -33.69
CA PHE A 556 -10.32 9.87 -32.69
C PHE A 556 -9.61 10.76 -31.67
N TYR A 557 -10.28 11.83 -31.22
CA TYR A 557 -9.74 12.78 -30.23
C TYR A 557 -10.70 13.00 -29.05
N SER A 558 -10.12 13.28 -27.88
CA SER A 558 -10.80 13.49 -26.60
C SER A 558 -10.38 14.80 -25.92
N PRO A 559 -11.29 15.51 -25.22
CA PRO A 559 -10.97 16.76 -24.55
C PRO A 559 -10.29 16.54 -23.18
N ILE A 560 -9.17 17.22 -22.95
CA ILE A 560 -8.50 17.35 -21.65
C ILE A 560 -8.30 18.82 -21.27
N GLN A 561 -7.86 19.09 -20.04
CA GLN A 561 -7.39 20.41 -19.64
C GLN A 561 -6.08 20.30 -18.84
N VAL A 562 -5.19 21.28 -18.96
CA VAL A 562 -3.87 21.28 -18.31
C VAL A 562 -3.60 22.61 -17.62
N GLY A 563 -3.09 22.54 -16.40
CA GLY A 563 -2.67 23.65 -15.57
C GLY A 563 -3.75 24.30 -14.71
N ASN A 564 -3.35 25.38 -14.04
CA ASN A 564 -4.22 26.16 -13.15
C ASN A 564 -3.97 27.68 -13.33
N PRO A 565 -4.87 28.45 -13.96
CA PRO A 565 -6.17 28.03 -14.50
C PRO A 565 -6.04 27.06 -15.69
N PRO A 566 -7.01 26.15 -15.90
CA PRO A 566 -6.89 25.11 -16.93
C PRO A 566 -6.96 25.66 -18.36
N GLN A 567 -5.93 25.35 -19.14
CA GLN A 567 -5.87 25.50 -20.60
C GLN A 567 -6.49 24.24 -21.23
N LYS A 568 -7.20 24.36 -22.36
CA LYS A 568 -7.98 23.25 -22.95
C LYS A 568 -7.32 22.71 -24.21
N PHE A 569 -7.30 21.38 -24.35
CA PHE A 569 -6.71 20.68 -25.48
C PHE A 569 -7.61 19.51 -25.90
N HIS A 570 -7.48 19.09 -27.15
CA HIS A 570 -8.00 17.83 -27.66
C HIS A 570 -6.80 16.93 -27.98
N VAL A 571 -6.82 15.69 -27.50
CA VAL A 571 -5.68 14.77 -27.64
C VAL A 571 -6.14 13.42 -28.16
N GLN A 572 -5.25 12.74 -28.87
CA GLN A 572 -5.43 11.34 -29.26
C GLN A 572 -5.19 10.47 -28.04
N PHE A 573 -6.17 9.65 -27.66
CA PHE A 573 -6.04 8.69 -26.58
C PHE A 573 -5.50 7.39 -27.18
N ASP A 574 -4.29 7.01 -26.79
CA ASP A 574 -3.44 6.08 -27.55
C ASP A 574 -2.99 4.90 -26.67
N THR A 575 -3.14 3.67 -27.15
CA THR A 575 -2.68 2.46 -26.46
C THR A 575 -1.40 1.88 -27.07
N GLY A 576 -0.90 2.46 -28.16
CA GLY A 576 0.45 2.22 -28.68
C GLY A 576 1.57 2.98 -27.95
N SER A 577 1.25 4.01 -27.15
CA SER A 577 2.23 4.77 -26.35
C SER A 577 1.79 4.96 -24.88
N ALA A 578 2.71 5.38 -24.01
CA ALA A 578 2.49 5.60 -22.58
C ALA A 578 2.57 7.07 -22.16
N GLU A 579 3.16 7.92 -22.99
CA GLU A 579 3.47 9.32 -22.78
C GLU A 579 2.24 10.22 -23.02
N LEU A 580 1.95 11.11 -22.07
CA LEU A 580 1.20 12.32 -22.38
C LEU A 580 2.19 13.38 -22.89
N TRP A 581 1.89 14.04 -24.00
CA TRP A 581 2.61 15.22 -24.45
C TRP A 581 1.72 16.28 -25.09
N LEU A 582 2.17 17.53 -25.03
CA LEU A 582 1.55 18.69 -25.68
C LEU A 582 2.61 19.63 -26.28
N PRO A 583 2.27 20.37 -27.36
CA PRO A 583 3.18 21.32 -28.00
C PRO A 583 3.30 22.61 -27.21
N SER A 584 4.52 23.12 -27.10
CA SER A 584 4.84 24.35 -26.36
C SER A 584 4.54 25.61 -27.16
N ILE A 585 4.26 26.73 -26.48
CA ILE A 585 4.43 28.06 -27.09
C ILE A 585 5.88 28.35 -27.52
N GLU A 586 6.86 27.59 -27.03
CA GLU A 586 8.26 27.63 -27.46
C GLU A 586 8.55 26.77 -28.71
N CYS A 587 7.53 26.07 -29.25
CA CYS A 587 7.67 25.20 -30.41
C CYS A 587 8.04 25.96 -31.70
N LYS A 588 8.91 25.34 -32.52
CA LYS A 588 9.47 25.91 -33.75
C LYS A 588 8.93 25.29 -35.03
N SER A 589 8.34 24.10 -34.98
CA SER A 589 7.74 23.44 -36.15
C SER A 589 6.55 24.25 -36.68
N ALA A 590 6.35 24.21 -38.00
CA ALA A 590 5.24 24.95 -38.64
C ALA A 590 3.86 24.46 -38.17
N VAL A 591 3.74 23.18 -37.80
CA VAL A 591 2.50 22.52 -37.36
C VAL A 591 1.93 23.14 -36.08
N CYS A 592 2.81 23.47 -35.13
CA CYS A 592 2.47 24.14 -33.88
C CYS A 592 1.68 25.44 -34.07
N GLN A 593 1.84 26.14 -35.21
CA GLN A 593 1.16 27.41 -35.48
C GLN A 593 -0.34 27.26 -35.80
N SER A 594 -0.81 26.02 -36.01
CA SER A 594 -2.21 25.65 -36.32
C SER A 594 -2.94 24.91 -35.20
N ARG A 595 -2.28 24.60 -34.07
CA ARG A 595 -2.79 23.77 -32.97
C ARG A 595 -2.91 24.55 -31.65
N GLY A 596 -3.57 23.96 -30.65
CA GLY A 596 -3.61 24.46 -29.28
C GLY A 596 -2.26 24.28 -28.57
N LEU A 597 -1.55 25.38 -28.34
CA LEU A 597 -0.24 25.38 -27.66
C LEU A 597 -0.37 25.56 -26.14
N PHE A 598 0.38 24.76 -25.37
CA PHE A 598 0.48 24.90 -23.93
C PHE A 598 1.43 26.03 -23.54
N ASP A 599 0.92 27.00 -22.78
CA ASP A 599 1.70 28.06 -22.16
C ASP A 599 2.00 27.71 -20.69
N PRO A 600 3.20 27.21 -20.35
CA PRO A 600 3.54 26.88 -18.97
C PRO A 600 3.55 28.13 -18.06
N PHE A 601 3.80 29.32 -18.59
CA PHE A 601 3.86 30.56 -17.82
C PHE A 601 2.48 31.12 -17.46
N LYS A 602 1.40 30.61 -18.08
CA LYS A 602 0.00 30.87 -17.65
C LYS A 602 -0.45 29.99 -16.49
N SER A 603 0.26 28.90 -16.18
CA SER A 603 -0.12 27.97 -15.12
C SER A 603 0.61 28.26 -13.81
N SER A 604 -0.15 28.44 -12.74
CA SER A 604 0.38 28.62 -11.37
C SER A 604 0.87 27.32 -10.72
N THR A 605 0.62 26.17 -11.35
CA THR A 605 1.00 24.83 -10.88
C THR A 605 2.06 24.15 -11.73
N CYS A 606 2.51 24.76 -12.84
CA CYS A 606 3.54 24.20 -13.71
C CYS A 606 4.94 24.27 -13.07
N ILE A 607 5.63 23.14 -13.06
CA ILE A 607 7.04 23.00 -12.66
C ILE A 607 7.84 22.60 -13.90
N MET A 608 8.88 23.38 -14.22
CA MET A 608 9.64 23.27 -15.46
C MET A 608 10.89 22.38 -15.29
N GLU A 609 10.90 21.18 -15.85
CA GLU A 609 12.07 20.28 -15.81
C GLU A 609 12.94 20.39 -17.08
N ARG A 610 13.43 21.60 -17.40
CA ARG A 610 14.25 21.87 -18.62
C ARG A 610 15.60 21.11 -18.72
N HIS A 611 15.88 20.19 -17.80
CA HIS A 611 17.03 19.28 -17.83
C HIS A 611 16.63 17.81 -18.09
N SER A 612 15.34 17.48 -17.95
CA SER A 612 14.75 16.19 -18.25
C SER A 612 14.28 16.21 -19.71
N LEU A 613 15.10 15.74 -20.64
CA LEU A 613 14.74 15.67 -22.07
C LEU A 613 13.82 14.47 -22.35
N TRP A 614 13.05 14.55 -23.43
CA TRP A 614 12.26 13.44 -23.96
C TRP A 614 12.11 13.57 -25.48
N ASP A 615 11.92 12.43 -26.13
CA ASP A 615 11.60 12.29 -27.55
C ASP A 615 10.78 11.01 -27.77
N ILE A 616 10.00 10.99 -28.86
CA ILE A 616 9.17 9.85 -29.27
C ILE A 616 9.10 9.76 -30.80
N GLU A 617 9.01 8.54 -31.30
CA GLU A 617 8.80 8.19 -32.71
C GLU A 617 7.67 7.15 -32.80
N TYR A 618 6.71 7.39 -33.68
CA TYR A 618 5.53 6.54 -33.88
C TYR A 618 5.72 5.61 -35.08
N ALA A 619 4.88 4.57 -35.15
CA ALA A 619 4.90 3.53 -36.18
C ALA A 619 4.72 4.04 -37.63
N ASP A 620 4.14 5.23 -37.82
CA ASP A 620 4.01 5.90 -39.13
C ASP A 620 5.19 6.85 -39.47
N GLY A 621 6.17 6.93 -38.59
CA GLY A 621 7.38 7.76 -38.71
C GLY A 621 7.22 9.21 -38.24
N ASP A 622 6.05 9.62 -37.71
CA ASP A 622 5.91 10.93 -37.07
C ASP A 622 6.60 10.95 -35.69
N LYS A 623 7.07 12.14 -35.27
CA LYS A 623 7.96 12.31 -34.10
C LYS A 623 7.66 13.61 -33.33
N ALA A 624 7.98 13.62 -32.05
CA ALA A 624 8.00 14.82 -31.21
C ALA A 624 9.19 14.79 -30.23
N GLU A 625 9.80 15.94 -29.95
CA GLU A 625 10.94 16.07 -29.03
C GLU A 625 10.83 17.35 -28.15
N GLY A 626 11.38 17.31 -26.94
CA GLY A 626 11.39 18.47 -26.04
C GLY A 626 11.95 18.21 -24.64
N TYR A 627 11.30 18.79 -23.62
CA TYR A 627 11.62 18.56 -22.21
C TYR A 627 10.35 18.25 -21.40
N TYR A 628 10.49 17.49 -20.31
CA TYR A 628 9.38 17.20 -19.41
C TYR A 628 8.99 18.43 -18.55
N VAL A 629 7.73 18.49 -18.17
CA VAL A 629 7.20 19.41 -17.16
C VAL A 629 6.24 18.66 -16.25
N GLN A 630 6.03 19.15 -15.03
CA GLN A 630 4.94 18.66 -14.16
C GLN A 630 3.85 19.73 -14.09
N ASP A 631 2.58 19.35 -14.22
CA ASP A 631 1.44 20.23 -13.92
C ASP A 631 0.20 19.42 -13.53
N THR A 632 -0.92 20.10 -13.28
CA THR A 632 -2.24 19.48 -13.10
C THR A 632 -2.85 19.08 -14.45
N ILE A 633 -3.24 17.82 -14.63
CA ILE A 633 -4.10 17.39 -15.75
C ILE A 633 -5.53 17.17 -15.24
N TRP A 634 -6.52 17.63 -16.02
CA TRP A 634 -7.94 17.44 -15.75
C TRP A 634 -8.57 16.56 -16.84
N ILE A 635 -9.17 15.46 -16.43
CA ILE A 635 -9.74 14.41 -17.28
C ILE A 635 -11.15 14.16 -16.76
N GLY A 636 -12.19 14.58 -17.49
CA GLY A 636 -13.60 14.30 -17.14
C GLY A 636 -14.07 14.85 -15.79
N GLY A 637 -13.41 15.87 -15.24
CA GLY A 637 -13.71 16.41 -13.91
C GLY A 637 -13.04 15.68 -12.74
N ALA A 638 -12.12 14.75 -13.04
CA ALA A 638 -11.08 14.28 -12.14
C ALA A 638 -9.76 15.05 -12.36
N LYS A 639 -8.85 14.97 -11.39
CA LYS A 639 -7.63 15.79 -11.33
C LYS A 639 -6.38 14.96 -11.00
N ALA A 640 -5.41 14.93 -11.90
CA ALA A 640 -4.07 14.40 -11.66
C ALA A 640 -3.12 15.57 -11.36
N ASP A 641 -2.79 15.78 -10.09
CA ASP A 641 -1.78 16.76 -9.63
C ASP A 641 -0.36 16.30 -9.94
N ASN A 642 0.56 17.24 -10.20
CA ASN A 642 2.00 16.98 -10.41
C ASN A 642 2.31 15.89 -11.45
N GLN A 643 1.47 15.74 -12.48
CA GLN A 643 1.67 14.76 -13.54
C GLN A 643 2.82 15.23 -14.44
N THR A 644 3.85 14.40 -14.58
CA THR A 644 4.92 14.62 -15.56
C THR A 644 4.40 14.37 -16.98
N PHE A 645 4.61 15.30 -17.90
CA PHE A 645 4.25 15.13 -19.30
C PHE A 645 5.24 15.85 -20.23
N GLY A 646 5.33 15.38 -21.48
CA GLY A 646 6.24 15.92 -22.48
C GLY A 646 5.77 17.28 -23.01
N LEU A 647 6.65 18.29 -22.98
CA LEU A 647 6.39 19.59 -23.59
C LEU A 647 7.24 19.71 -24.87
N ALA A 648 6.61 19.57 -26.03
CA ALA A 648 7.29 19.48 -27.33
C ALA A 648 7.78 20.86 -27.82
N LEU A 649 9.01 20.88 -28.34
CA LEU A 649 9.64 22.03 -28.99
C LEU A 649 9.73 21.86 -30.52
N THR A 650 9.67 20.62 -30.99
CA THR A 650 9.76 20.25 -32.39
C THR A 650 8.88 19.03 -32.65
N GLU A 651 8.10 19.10 -33.71
CA GLU A 651 7.22 18.06 -34.26
C GLU A 651 7.60 17.79 -35.72
N SER A 652 7.36 16.57 -36.18
CA SER A 652 7.46 16.14 -37.57
C SER A 652 6.35 16.74 -38.48
N ASP A 653 6.36 16.34 -39.75
CA ASP A 653 5.58 16.99 -40.82
C ASP A 653 4.21 16.34 -41.09
N GLY A 654 3.93 15.11 -40.64
CA GLY A 654 2.66 14.39 -40.91
C GLY A 654 1.48 14.92 -40.09
N TRP A 655 1.74 15.39 -38.87
CA TRP A 655 0.82 16.11 -37.99
C TRP A 655 0.07 17.32 -38.62
N LYS A 656 0.52 17.82 -39.79
CA LYS A 656 -0.05 19.01 -40.48
C LYS A 656 -1.54 18.94 -40.78
N ASP A 657 -2.03 17.79 -41.21
CA ASP A 657 -3.42 17.63 -41.66
C ASP A 657 -4.37 17.22 -40.51
N GLN A 658 -3.97 17.42 -39.24
CA GLN A 658 -4.73 17.10 -38.03
C GLN A 658 -5.05 18.34 -37.16
N GLU A 659 -5.66 19.39 -37.73
CA GLU A 659 -5.94 20.70 -37.09
C GLU A 659 -6.76 20.67 -35.77
N LYS A 660 -7.34 19.54 -35.35
CA LYS A 660 -8.14 19.41 -34.11
C LYS A 660 -7.55 18.45 -33.07
N ILE A 661 -6.38 17.89 -33.34
CA ILE A 661 -5.63 17.11 -32.35
C ILE A 661 -4.45 18.00 -31.98
N ASP A 662 -4.27 18.25 -30.70
CA ASP A 662 -3.23 19.13 -30.17
C ASP A 662 -1.99 18.33 -29.74
N GLY A 663 -2.16 17.08 -29.28
CA GLY A 663 -1.08 16.16 -28.87
C GLY A 663 -1.60 14.75 -28.58
N VAL A 664 -0.78 13.90 -27.96
CA VAL A 664 -1.11 12.49 -27.63
C VAL A 664 -1.18 12.29 -26.12
N PHE A 665 -2.08 11.39 -25.70
CA PHE A 665 -2.28 10.94 -24.33
C PHE A 665 -2.15 9.42 -24.32
N GLY A 666 -0.95 8.95 -23.97
CA GLY A 666 -0.65 7.54 -23.84
C GLY A 666 -1.41 6.86 -22.71
N LEU A 667 -1.79 5.61 -22.96
CA LEU A 667 -2.56 4.71 -22.10
C LEU A 667 -1.80 3.38 -21.84
N GLY A 668 -0.55 3.28 -22.30
CA GLY A 668 0.41 2.24 -21.94
C GLY A 668 0.87 2.30 -20.46
N PHE A 669 1.96 1.59 -20.16
CA PHE A 669 2.47 1.42 -18.80
C PHE A 669 3.72 2.27 -18.55
N SER A 670 3.89 2.80 -17.33
CA SER A 670 5.16 3.44 -16.95
C SER A 670 6.28 2.42 -16.78
N PHE A 671 7.51 2.83 -17.09
CA PHE A 671 8.66 1.94 -17.18
C PHE A 671 9.96 2.70 -16.95
N ASN A 672 10.88 2.13 -16.18
CA ASN A 672 12.09 2.84 -15.78
C ASN A 672 13.24 1.83 -15.59
N ASN A 673 14.21 1.84 -16.51
CA ASN A 673 15.43 1.03 -16.41
C ASN A 673 16.70 1.91 -16.60
N ALA A 674 17.79 1.36 -17.12
CA ALA A 674 19.03 2.11 -17.34
C ALA A 674 19.06 2.90 -18.67
N ASP A 675 18.20 2.55 -19.62
CA ASP A 675 18.26 2.96 -21.02
C ASP A 675 16.95 3.64 -21.50
N ILE A 676 15.82 3.37 -20.84
CA ILE A 676 14.47 3.86 -21.15
C ILE A 676 13.80 4.40 -19.88
N HIS A 677 13.21 5.59 -19.98
CA HIS A 677 12.49 6.25 -18.89
C HIS A 677 11.12 6.80 -19.35
N ILE A 678 10.08 6.03 -19.10
CA ILE A 678 8.67 6.41 -19.26
C ILE A 678 8.14 6.88 -17.89
N PRO A 679 7.67 8.13 -17.75
CA PRO A 679 7.15 8.64 -16.47
C PRO A 679 5.86 7.93 -16.04
N VAL A 680 5.48 8.08 -14.76
CA VAL A 680 4.21 7.57 -14.21
C VAL A 680 3.04 8.11 -15.05
N THR A 681 2.25 7.23 -15.66
CA THR A 681 1.23 7.65 -16.65
C THR A 681 0.02 8.31 -15.97
N PRO A 682 -0.79 9.12 -16.69
CA PRO A 682 -1.96 9.78 -16.11
C PRO A 682 -2.94 8.83 -15.41
N ILE A 683 -3.13 7.60 -15.90
CA ILE A 683 -3.99 6.59 -15.25
C ILE A 683 -3.42 6.22 -13.88
N GLU A 684 -2.10 6.02 -13.79
CA GLU A 684 -1.43 5.65 -12.55
C GLU A 684 -1.42 6.81 -11.55
N THR A 685 -1.23 8.05 -12.00
CA THR A 685 -1.36 9.24 -11.15
C THR A 685 -2.79 9.42 -10.65
N LEU A 686 -3.80 9.27 -11.51
CA LEU A 686 -5.21 9.26 -11.10
C LEU A 686 -5.48 8.18 -10.04
N PHE A 687 -4.90 6.98 -10.17
CA PHE A 687 -5.06 5.90 -9.18
C PHE A 687 -4.32 6.17 -7.87
N ASN A 688 -3.06 6.62 -7.94
CA ASN A 688 -2.23 6.95 -6.78
C ASN A 688 -2.76 8.16 -5.98
N GLN A 689 -3.52 9.04 -6.65
CA GLN A 689 -4.26 10.17 -6.07
C GLN A 689 -5.76 9.88 -5.92
N TYR A 690 -6.12 8.60 -6.02
CA TYR A 690 -7.44 8.04 -5.75
C TYR A 690 -8.61 8.60 -6.57
N GLN A 691 -8.35 9.32 -7.66
CA GLN A 691 -9.40 9.75 -8.58
C GLN A 691 -10.13 8.58 -9.25
N ILE A 692 -9.51 7.40 -9.31
CA ILE A 692 -10.07 6.16 -9.88
C ILE A 692 -9.83 4.94 -8.96
N SER A 693 -10.74 3.96 -9.00
CA SER A 693 -10.74 2.84 -8.03
C SER A 693 -9.78 1.71 -8.38
N LYS A 694 -9.38 1.64 -9.65
CA LYS A 694 -8.59 0.59 -10.30
C LYS A 694 -7.88 1.21 -11.49
N ARG A 695 -6.73 0.66 -11.89
CA ARG A 695 -6.07 0.98 -13.17
C ARG A 695 -6.69 0.14 -14.28
N VAL A 696 -7.98 0.40 -14.50
CA VAL A 696 -8.82 -0.23 -15.51
C VAL A 696 -9.52 0.87 -16.30
N PHE A 697 -9.46 0.78 -17.62
CA PHE A 697 -10.22 1.64 -18.52
C PHE A 697 -10.89 0.81 -19.61
N ALA A 698 -11.92 1.36 -20.25
CA ALA A 698 -12.62 0.69 -21.33
C ALA A 698 -13.09 1.67 -22.41
N VAL A 699 -13.18 1.17 -23.64
CA VAL A 699 -13.46 1.92 -24.86
C VAL A 699 -14.77 1.42 -25.44
N TYR A 700 -15.70 2.33 -25.69
CA TYR A 700 -17.03 2.03 -26.23
C TYR A 700 -17.38 2.94 -27.40
N PHE A 701 -17.68 2.34 -28.55
CA PHE A 701 -18.21 3.05 -29.71
C PHE A 701 -19.74 2.95 -29.69
N GLN A 702 -20.45 4.08 -29.67
CA GLN A 702 -21.85 4.19 -29.22
C GLN A 702 -22.94 3.45 -30.03
N GLN A 703 -22.58 2.66 -31.05
CA GLN A 703 -23.18 2.69 -32.39
C GLN A 703 -22.22 2.06 -33.41
N PRO A 704 -22.47 0.86 -33.97
CA PRO A 704 -21.87 0.33 -35.20
C PRO A 704 -21.01 1.31 -36.03
N ASN A 705 -21.65 2.30 -36.64
CA ASN A 705 -21.01 3.29 -37.53
C ASN A 705 -20.91 4.70 -36.91
N SER A 706 -20.81 4.79 -35.59
CA SER A 706 -20.76 6.07 -34.87
C SER A 706 -19.44 6.81 -35.10
N LYS A 707 -19.55 8.13 -35.26
CA LYS A 707 -18.41 9.07 -35.22
C LYS A 707 -18.04 9.48 -33.78
N HIS A 708 -18.74 8.93 -32.79
CA HIS A 708 -18.58 9.24 -31.37
C HIS A 708 -18.50 7.96 -30.53
N GLY A 709 -17.67 8.00 -29.51
CA GLY A 709 -17.59 6.98 -28.48
C GLY A 709 -17.24 7.58 -27.13
N GLU A 710 -16.91 6.71 -26.17
CA GLU A 710 -16.57 7.08 -24.81
C GLU A 710 -15.41 6.22 -24.29
N TYR A 711 -14.43 6.86 -23.66
CA TYR A 711 -13.51 6.20 -22.73
C TYR A 711 -14.10 6.26 -21.33
N THR A 712 -14.02 5.16 -20.60
CA THR A 712 -14.39 5.07 -19.18
C THR A 712 -13.15 4.69 -18.38
N PHE A 713 -12.86 5.40 -17.28
CA PHE A 713 -11.72 5.08 -16.39
C PHE A 713 -12.19 4.74 -14.97
N GLY A 714 -11.43 3.86 -14.32
CA GLY A 714 -11.61 3.45 -12.92
C GLY A 714 -12.49 2.23 -12.69
N GLY A 715 -12.92 1.54 -13.75
CA GLY A 715 -13.82 0.41 -13.68
C GLY A 715 -14.27 -0.08 -15.05
N ILE A 716 -15.44 -0.72 -15.09
CA ILE A 716 -16.04 -1.33 -16.29
C ILE A 716 -17.53 -0.98 -16.30
N ASP A 717 -18.04 -0.46 -17.41
CA ASP A 717 -19.45 -0.14 -17.56
C ASP A 717 -20.27 -1.36 -17.96
N ARG A 718 -21.13 -1.85 -17.04
CA ARG A 718 -22.04 -2.97 -17.29
C ARG A 718 -23.20 -2.62 -18.23
N THR A 719 -23.43 -1.35 -18.53
CA THR A 719 -24.52 -0.86 -19.39
C THR A 719 -24.13 -0.71 -20.87
N GLN A 720 -22.85 -0.92 -21.21
CA GLN A 720 -22.31 -0.73 -22.57
C GLN A 720 -22.04 -2.05 -23.34
N TYR A 721 -22.28 -3.23 -22.74
CA TYR A 721 -22.07 -4.52 -23.41
C TYR A 721 -22.99 -5.66 -22.94
N ASN A 722 -23.11 -6.66 -23.82
CA ASN A 722 -23.91 -7.87 -23.64
C ASN A 722 -23.06 -9.08 -23.24
N GLY A 723 -23.63 -9.94 -22.39
CA GLY A 723 -23.07 -11.26 -22.04
C GLY A 723 -21.85 -11.19 -21.11
N LYS A 724 -20.83 -12.01 -21.40
CA LYS A 724 -19.58 -12.08 -20.63
C LYS A 724 -18.41 -11.50 -21.42
N ILE A 725 -17.56 -10.75 -20.72
CA ILE A 725 -16.24 -10.36 -21.21
C ILE A 725 -15.37 -11.60 -21.38
N ASN A 726 -14.76 -11.72 -22.55
CA ASN A 726 -13.74 -12.70 -22.91
C ASN A 726 -12.36 -12.11 -22.62
N TRP A 727 -11.62 -12.70 -21.67
CA TRP A 727 -10.35 -12.14 -21.19
C TRP A 727 -9.14 -12.84 -21.81
N VAL A 728 -8.21 -12.05 -22.35
CA VAL A 728 -6.91 -12.49 -22.89
C VAL A 728 -5.80 -11.82 -22.08
N HIS A 729 -4.83 -12.59 -21.60
CA HIS A 729 -3.68 -12.04 -20.87
C HIS A 729 -2.66 -11.42 -21.84
N LEU A 730 -1.91 -10.42 -21.36
CA LEU A 730 -0.82 -9.82 -22.12
C LEU A 730 0.32 -10.82 -22.39
N SER A 731 1.00 -10.58 -23.49
CA SER A 731 2.08 -11.42 -24.01
C SER A 731 3.34 -11.29 -23.14
N LYS A 732 3.89 -12.41 -22.66
CA LYS A 732 4.94 -12.45 -21.63
C LYS A 732 6.32 -11.87 -22.03
N HIS A 733 6.45 -11.30 -23.21
CA HIS A 733 7.71 -10.86 -23.79
C HIS A 733 7.89 -9.33 -23.75
N ILE A 734 6.81 -8.58 -23.53
CA ILE A 734 6.82 -7.12 -23.48
C ILE A 734 5.97 -6.69 -22.28
N ASP A 735 6.57 -5.96 -21.34
CA ASP A 735 5.92 -5.58 -20.07
C ASP A 735 5.23 -4.19 -20.13
N THR A 736 5.41 -3.45 -21.23
CA THR A 736 5.05 -2.04 -21.43
C THR A 736 3.80 -1.81 -22.30
N ASP A 737 3.37 -2.81 -23.06
CA ASP A 737 2.50 -2.62 -24.24
C ASP A 737 1.22 -3.48 -24.16
N TRP A 738 0.17 -3.07 -24.87
CA TRP A 738 -1.12 -3.77 -24.91
C TRP A 738 -1.17 -4.90 -25.95
N ILE A 739 -0.14 -5.75 -25.96
CA ILE A 739 0.04 -6.83 -26.96
C ILE A 739 -0.49 -8.17 -26.43
N ILE A 740 -1.43 -8.79 -27.16
CA ILE A 740 -2.03 -10.10 -26.83
C ILE A 740 -1.77 -11.16 -27.92
N PRO A 741 -1.75 -12.46 -27.57
CA PRO A 741 -1.78 -13.53 -28.56
C PRO A 741 -3.14 -13.56 -29.27
N ILE A 742 -3.09 -13.80 -30.59
CA ILE A 742 -4.23 -14.08 -31.45
C ILE A 742 -4.24 -15.58 -31.74
N ASP A 743 -5.34 -16.28 -31.44
CA ASP A 743 -5.44 -17.73 -31.69
C ASP A 743 -5.46 -18.02 -33.20
N GLU A 744 -6.22 -17.22 -33.94
CA GLU A 744 -6.44 -17.34 -35.39
C GLU A 744 -6.96 -16.01 -35.95
N LEU A 745 -6.52 -15.65 -37.16
CA LEU A 745 -7.03 -14.53 -37.95
C LEU A 745 -7.39 -15.02 -39.36
N ILE A 746 -8.57 -14.66 -39.85
CA ILE A 746 -9.07 -14.99 -41.19
C ILE A 746 -9.48 -13.69 -41.90
N LEU A 747 -9.04 -13.49 -43.14
CA LEU A 747 -9.47 -12.39 -44.00
C LEU A 747 -10.29 -12.95 -45.17
N TYR A 748 -11.46 -12.40 -45.44
CA TYR A 748 -12.34 -12.84 -46.53
C TYR A 748 -12.27 -11.84 -47.68
N PRO A 749 -11.71 -12.19 -48.87
CA PRO A 749 -11.48 -11.23 -49.95
C PRO A 749 -12.65 -11.10 -50.93
N SER A 750 -13.60 -12.06 -50.95
CA SER A 750 -14.99 -11.88 -51.42
C SER A 750 -15.75 -13.22 -51.38
N SER A 751 -17.07 -13.18 -51.20
CA SER A 751 -17.96 -14.33 -51.49
C SER A 751 -18.03 -14.67 -52.99
N ILE A 752 -17.50 -13.82 -53.88
CA ILE A 752 -17.61 -13.89 -55.34
C ILE A 752 -16.29 -14.40 -56.00
N ALA A 753 -15.23 -14.63 -55.22
CA ALA A 753 -13.91 -15.03 -55.72
C ALA A 753 -13.88 -16.46 -56.30
N ALA A 754 -14.16 -16.59 -57.60
CA ALA A 754 -14.14 -17.87 -58.31
C ALA A 754 -12.73 -18.24 -58.82
N TYR A 755 -12.18 -19.32 -58.25
CA TYR A 755 -11.39 -20.34 -58.95
C TYR A 755 -10.16 -19.87 -59.76
N PHE A 756 -9.01 -19.69 -59.11
CA PHE A 756 -7.68 -19.73 -59.75
C PHE A 756 -6.64 -20.43 -58.86
N PRO A 757 -5.57 -21.03 -59.43
CA PRO A 757 -4.75 -22.02 -58.73
C PRO A 757 -3.61 -21.39 -57.89
N VAL A 758 -3.37 -21.97 -56.72
CA VAL A 758 -2.21 -21.69 -55.85
C VAL A 758 -1.06 -22.61 -56.26
N ASP A 759 0.09 -22.04 -56.60
CA ASP A 759 1.30 -22.79 -57.00
C ASP A 759 2.55 -22.29 -56.24
N SER A 760 2.38 -21.79 -55.00
CA SER A 760 3.50 -21.41 -54.11
C SER A 760 3.18 -21.26 -52.60
N PHE A 761 2.30 -22.08 -51.99
CA PHE A 761 2.32 -22.39 -50.55
C PHE A 761 1.57 -23.70 -50.28
N ASP A 762 1.95 -24.45 -49.23
CA ASP A 762 1.50 -25.84 -48.98
C ASP A 762 0.13 -25.89 -48.28
N TYR A 763 -0.92 -25.46 -49.00
CA TYR A 763 -2.28 -25.36 -48.50
C TYR A 763 -3.01 -26.71 -48.58
N GLN A 764 -3.27 -27.33 -47.43
CA GLN A 764 -4.14 -28.52 -47.30
C GLN A 764 -5.25 -28.30 -46.26
N SER A 765 -6.45 -27.98 -46.74
CA SER A 765 -7.69 -28.18 -46.00
C SER A 765 -8.83 -28.56 -46.95
N GLU A 766 -9.41 -29.75 -46.76
CA GLU A 766 -10.62 -30.21 -47.45
C GLU A 766 -11.88 -29.68 -46.73
N ASP A 767 -12.27 -28.42 -46.96
CA ASP A 767 -13.66 -27.94 -46.70
C ASP A 767 -13.95 -26.58 -47.38
N ASP A 768 -15.21 -26.31 -47.71
CA ASP A 768 -15.66 -25.16 -48.52
C ASP A 768 -15.64 -23.81 -47.74
N GLN A 769 -14.51 -23.10 -47.69
CA GLN A 769 -14.44 -21.74 -47.11
C GLN A 769 -13.64 -20.72 -47.96
N ASN A 770 -14.30 -19.62 -48.35
CA ASN A 770 -13.72 -18.52 -49.16
C ASN A 770 -12.87 -17.53 -48.33
N GLY A 771 -11.96 -18.02 -47.48
CA GLY A 771 -11.15 -17.20 -46.56
C GLY A 771 -9.65 -17.41 -46.72
N VAL A 772 -8.87 -16.34 -46.66
CA VAL A 772 -7.41 -16.36 -46.51
C VAL A 772 -7.10 -16.53 -45.03
N TYR A 773 -6.61 -17.71 -44.66
CA TYR A 773 -6.22 -18.06 -43.29
C TYR A 773 -4.83 -17.49 -42.99
N ILE A 774 -4.72 -16.60 -42.00
CA ILE A 774 -3.47 -15.93 -41.61
C ILE A 774 -2.76 -16.68 -40.47
N GLY A 775 -3.53 -17.43 -39.67
CA GLY A 775 -3.03 -18.22 -38.54
C GLY A 775 -2.93 -17.45 -37.22
N SER A 776 -2.13 -17.98 -36.30
CA SER A 776 -1.92 -17.43 -34.95
C SER A 776 -0.81 -16.38 -34.92
N GLY A 777 -1.01 -15.28 -34.21
CA GLY A 777 -0.06 -14.16 -34.14
C GLY A 777 0.02 -13.52 -32.76
N HIS A 778 0.68 -12.37 -32.68
CA HIS A 778 0.63 -11.46 -31.53
C HIS A 778 0.26 -10.08 -32.06
N ALA A 779 -0.73 -9.41 -31.47
CA ALA A 779 -1.17 -8.11 -31.93
C ALA A 779 -1.25 -7.07 -30.81
N LEU A 780 -0.79 -5.86 -31.13
CA LEU A 780 -1.06 -4.66 -30.35
C LEU A 780 -2.54 -4.29 -30.52
N ILE A 781 -3.23 -4.05 -29.40
CA ILE A 781 -4.63 -3.63 -29.40
C ILE A 781 -4.65 -2.11 -29.21
N ASP A 782 -4.76 -1.39 -30.33
CA ASP A 782 -4.44 0.03 -30.39
C ASP A 782 -5.65 0.94 -30.66
N THR A 783 -5.77 2.00 -29.87
CA THR A 783 -6.75 3.08 -30.01
C THR A 783 -6.23 4.26 -30.82
N GLY A 784 -4.92 4.38 -31.02
CA GLY A 784 -4.31 5.37 -31.92
C GLY A 784 -4.56 5.03 -33.40
N THR A 785 -4.30 3.77 -33.77
CA THR A 785 -4.43 3.25 -35.13
C THR A 785 -5.89 3.06 -35.58
N THR A 786 -6.17 3.41 -36.84
CA THR A 786 -7.51 3.21 -37.45
C THR A 786 -7.69 1.84 -38.11
N SER A 787 -6.66 1.34 -38.79
CA SER A 787 -6.72 0.11 -39.59
C SER A 787 -6.48 -1.17 -38.77
N ILE A 788 -6.76 -2.32 -39.38
CA ILE A 788 -6.03 -3.56 -39.10
C ILE A 788 -4.70 -3.46 -39.86
N ILE A 789 -3.57 -3.55 -39.17
CA ILE A 789 -2.23 -3.57 -39.78
C ILE A 789 -1.65 -4.98 -39.66
N LEU A 790 -1.11 -5.49 -40.76
CA LEU A 790 -0.53 -6.84 -40.88
C LEU A 790 0.74 -6.79 -41.77
N PRO A 791 1.60 -7.82 -41.73
CA PRO A 791 2.80 -7.88 -42.56
C PRO A 791 2.49 -7.77 -44.05
N SER A 792 3.33 -7.03 -44.78
CA SER A 792 3.10 -6.62 -46.19
C SER A 792 2.70 -7.75 -47.14
N ALA A 793 3.23 -8.97 -46.96
CA ALA A 793 2.89 -10.14 -47.79
C ALA A 793 1.40 -10.54 -47.66
N ILE A 794 0.88 -10.63 -46.43
CA ILE A 794 -0.51 -10.98 -46.13
C ILE A 794 -1.47 -9.94 -46.72
N VAL A 795 -1.13 -8.67 -46.56
CA VAL A 795 -1.92 -7.54 -47.08
C VAL A 795 -1.95 -7.56 -48.60
N HIS A 796 -0.83 -7.88 -49.26
CA HIS A 796 -0.77 -8.01 -50.71
C HIS A 796 -1.62 -9.18 -51.24
N GLU A 797 -1.55 -10.37 -50.61
CA GLU A 797 -2.32 -11.55 -50.98
C GLU A 797 -3.84 -11.33 -50.81
N PHE A 798 -4.24 -10.73 -49.68
CA PHE A 798 -5.64 -10.37 -49.43
C PHE A 798 -6.19 -9.42 -50.50
N HIS A 799 -5.48 -8.33 -50.83
CA HIS A 799 -5.98 -7.36 -51.81
C HIS A 799 -5.89 -7.84 -53.26
N THR A 800 -4.87 -8.61 -53.64
CA THR A 800 -4.82 -9.20 -55.00
C THR A 800 -5.93 -10.21 -55.24
N SER A 801 -6.51 -10.77 -54.16
CA SER A 801 -7.71 -11.60 -54.20
C SER A 801 -9.04 -10.82 -54.31
N ILE A 802 -9.04 -9.49 -54.11
CA ILE A 802 -10.23 -8.63 -54.26
C ILE A 802 -10.35 -8.15 -55.72
N PRO A 803 -11.45 -8.45 -56.43
CA PRO A 803 -11.62 -8.01 -57.82
C PRO A 803 -11.55 -6.48 -57.98
N GLN A 804 -10.73 -6.02 -58.93
CA GLN A 804 -10.43 -4.60 -59.22
C GLN A 804 -9.72 -3.81 -58.10
N ALA A 805 -9.19 -4.44 -57.03
CA ALA A 805 -8.37 -3.71 -56.06
C ALA A 805 -7.10 -3.11 -56.68
N ARG A 806 -6.60 -2.03 -56.06
CA ARG A 806 -5.45 -1.24 -56.51
C ARG A 806 -4.64 -0.79 -55.30
N TYR A 807 -3.32 -0.81 -55.44
CA TYR A 807 -2.40 -0.17 -54.51
C TYR A 807 -2.04 1.22 -55.02
N ASP A 808 -1.94 2.20 -54.11
CA ASP A 808 -1.48 3.55 -54.41
C ASP A 808 -0.06 3.79 -53.88
N GLY A 809 0.89 4.00 -54.80
CA GLY A 809 2.28 4.33 -54.46
C GLY A 809 2.53 5.80 -54.10
N GLU A 810 1.52 6.68 -54.11
CA GLU A 810 1.64 8.03 -53.53
C GLU A 810 1.18 8.10 -52.05
N THR A 811 0.15 7.33 -51.66
CA THR A 811 -0.34 7.27 -50.25
C THR A 811 0.09 6.03 -49.46
N ASN A 812 0.62 4.99 -50.12
CA ASN A 812 0.91 3.64 -49.59
C ASN A 812 -0.33 2.87 -49.09
N LEU A 813 -1.53 3.19 -49.61
CA LEU A 813 -2.79 2.56 -49.21
C LEU A 813 -3.35 1.64 -50.32
N TRP A 814 -4.12 0.64 -49.92
CA TRP A 814 -4.96 -0.14 -50.84
C TRP A 814 -6.35 0.47 -50.97
N ALA A 815 -6.96 0.33 -52.16
CA ALA A 815 -8.33 0.74 -52.43
C ALA A 815 -9.03 -0.18 -53.44
N PHE A 816 -10.35 -0.30 -53.34
CA PHE A 816 -11.20 -1.12 -54.23
C PHE A 816 -12.54 -0.41 -54.51
N PRO A 817 -13.32 -0.83 -55.52
CA PRO A 817 -14.61 -0.23 -55.83
C PRO A 817 -15.56 -0.05 -54.63
N CYS A 818 -16.09 1.16 -54.46
CA CYS A 818 -17.14 1.46 -53.47
C CYS A 818 -18.51 0.81 -53.80
N SER A 819 -18.63 0.10 -54.93
CA SER A 819 -19.84 -0.60 -55.35
C SER A 819 -20.03 -1.95 -54.65
N PHE A 820 -18.95 -2.51 -54.08
CA PHE A 820 -18.98 -3.68 -53.22
C PHE A 820 -19.87 -3.45 -51.98
N LYS A 821 -20.48 -4.54 -51.52
CA LYS A 821 -21.49 -4.55 -50.45
C LYS A 821 -21.21 -5.66 -49.45
N GLU A 822 -21.96 -5.59 -48.36
CA GLU A 822 -22.02 -6.60 -47.31
C GLU A 822 -22.47 -8.00 -47.81
N SER A 823 -23.14 -8.08 -48.96
CA SER A 823 -23.43 -9.33 -49.68
C SER A 823 -22.20 -9.99 -50.29
N ASP A 824 -21.16 -9.19 -50.56
CA ASP A 824 -20.04 -9.57 -51.42
C ASP A 824 -18.88 -10.12 -50.58
N GLY A 825 -19.14 -10.40 -49.29
CA GLY A 825 -18.38 -11.29 -48.42
C GLY A 825 -17.06 -10.74 -47.88
N ILE A 826 -16.68 -9.51 -48.19
CA ILE A 826 -15.43 -8.94 -47.69
C ILE A 826 -15.56 -8.63 -46.19
N ALA A 827 -14.70 -9.22 -45.37
CA ALA A 827 -14.74 -9.18 -43.91
C ALA A 827 -13.41 -9.67 -43.30
N ALA A 828 -13.29 -9.61 -41.96
CA ALA A 828 -12.29 -10.36 -41.21
C ALA A 828 -12.93 -11.07 -39.99
N THR A 829 -12.35 -12.18 -39.55
CA THR A 829 -12.69 -12.84 -38.27
C THR A 829 -11.43 -12.95 -37.43
N VAL A 830 -11.48 -12.42 -36.20
CA VAL A 830 -10.41 -12.53 -35.21
C VAL A 830 -10.84 -13.52 -34.13
N VAL A 831 -10.03 -14.54 -33.85
CA VAL A 831 -10.28 -15.52 -32.79
C VAL A 831 -9.41 -15.20 -31.58
N LEU A 832 -10.06 -14.98 -30.44
CA LEU A 832 -9.42 -14.57 -29.18
C LEU A 832 -9.89 -15.48 -28.04
N ALA A 833 -8.97 -16.17 -27.37
CA ALA A 833 -9.27 -17.17 -26.34
C ALA A 833 -10.39 -18.15 -26.75
N LYS A 834 -10.34 -18.63 -28.00
CA LYS A 834 -11.32 -19.53 -28.65
C LYS A 834 -12.74 -18.96 -28.79
N ARG A 835 -12.85 -17.63 -28.93
CA ARG A 835 -14.09 -16.93 -29.29
C ARG A 835 -13.87 -16.09 -30.55
N GLU A 836 -14.73 -16.28 -31.54
CA GLU A 836 -14.76 -15.49 -32.77
C GLU A 836 -15.30 -14.07 -32.52
N PHE A 837 -14.69 -13.10 -33.20
CA PHE A 837 -15.13 -11.71 -33.31
C PHE A 837 -15.10 -11.31 -34.79
N ASN A 838 -16.28 -11.04 -35.36
CA ASN A 838 -16.43 -10.77 -36.78
C ASN A 838 -16.40 -9.25 -37.06
N VAL A 839 -15.48 -8.86 -37.94
CA VAL A 839 -15.29 -7.49 -38.45
C VAL A 839 -15.96 -7.42 -39.83
N PRO A 840 -17.20 -6.87 -39.93
CA PRO A 840 -17.97 -6.91 -41.16
C PRO A 840 -17.44 -5.90 -42.20
N TRP A 841 -17.78 -6.11 -43.47
CA TRP A 841 -17.52 -5.21 -44.61
C TRP A 841 -17.34 -3.72 -44.25
N LYS A 842 -18.35 -3.11 -43.61
CA LYS A 842 -18.36 -1.67 -43.26
C LYS A 842 -17.27 -1.22 -42.27
N LYS A 843 -16.36 -2.12 -41.85
CA LYS A 843 -15.26 -1.93 -40.91
C LYS A 843 -13.88 -2.25 -41.46
N VAL A 844 -13.79 -2.86 -42.63
CA VAL A 844 -12.54 -3.02 -43.41
C VAL A 844 -12.47 -2.06 -44.59
N VAL A 845 -13.37 -1.05 -44.63
CA VAL A 845 -13.54 -0.09 -45.72
C VAL A 845 -13.61 1.33 -45.15
N GLY A 846 -12.77 2.22 -45.67
CA GLY A 846 -12.77 3.63 -45.35
C GLY A 846 -13.60 4.49 -46.32
N GLU A 847 -13.17 5.74 -46.51
CA GLU A 847 -13.88 6.68 -47.37
C GLU A 847 -13.46 6.57 -48.85
N VAL A 848 -14.16 7.31 -49.72
CA VAL A 848 -13.81 7.43 -51.15
C VAL A 848 -12.44 8.09 -51.31
N SER A 849 -11.40 7.29 -51.57
CA SER A 849 -10.04 7.74 -51.87
C SER A 849 -9.94 8.33 -53.28
N TRP A 850 -10.64 7.74 -54.26
CA TRP A 850 -10.61 8.20 -55.67
C TRP A 850 -12.02 8.44 -56.21
N LYS A 851 -12.25 9.60 -56.83
CA LYS A 851 -13.50 9.88 -57.54
C LYS A 851 -13.38 9.62 -59.03
N LYS A 852 -14.52 9.34 -59.68
CA LYS A 852 -14.67 9.23 -61.14
C LYS A 852 -14.02 10.35 -61.95
N GLU A 853 -13.91 11.56 -61.37
CA GLU A 853 -13.31 12.74 -62.01
C GLU A 853 -11.77 12.73 -62.06
N GLU A 854 -11.10 11.96 -61.19
CA GLU A 854 -9.65 12.02 -60.97
C GLU A 854 -8.89 10.91 -61.71
N MET A 855 -9.55 9.78 -62.00
CA MET A 855 -9.01 8.71 -62.82
C MET A 855 -9.18 9.03 -64.31
N ALA A 856 -8.08 9.16 -65.04
CA ALA A 856 -8.06 9.63 -66.43
C ALA A 856 -8.65 8.64 -67.46
N GLY A 857 -9.98 8.53 -67.52
CA GLY A 857 -10.73 8.16 -68.72
C GLY A 857 -11.06 6.68 -68.94
N VAL A 858 -11.05 5.83 -67.90
CA VAL A 858 -11.29 4.37 -68.06
C VAL A 858 -12.33 3.76 -67.09
N ILE A 859 -12.73 4.45 -66.00
CA ILE A 859 -13.57 3.85 -64.95
C ILE A 859 -14.77 4.74 -64.59
N ASP A 860 -15.97 4.17 -64.59
CA ASP A 860 -17.23 4.81 -64.17
C ASP A 860 -17.63 4.36 -62.74
N GLU A 861 -16.66 4.31 -61.83
CA GLU A 861 -16.79 3.76 -60.49
C GLU A 861 -15.88 4.53 -59.50
N ASP A 862 -16.40 4.87 -58.31
CA ASP A 862 -15.63 5.50 -57.24
C ASP A 862 -14.91 4.41 -56.40
N TYR A 863 -13.70 4.68 -55.89
CA TYR A 863 -12.91 3.70 -55.12
C TYR A 863 -12.79 4.13 -53.66
N CYS A 864 -12.94 3.16 -52.77
CA CYS A 864 -12.92 3.29 -51.32
C CYS A 864 -11.63 2.71 -50.75
N GLU A 865 -11.11 3.38 -49.72
CA GLU A 865 -9.93 3.00 -48.94
C GLU A 865 -10.13 1.61 -48.31
N SER A 866 -9.07 0.80 -48.24
CA SER A 866 -9.04 -0.37 -47.37
C SER A 866 -8.63 0.04 -45.95
N TRP A 867 -9.23 -0.58 -44.94
CA TRP A 867 -8.77 -0.54 -43.55
C TRP A 867 -8.08 -1.84 -43.12
N VAL A 868 -7.66 -2.66 -44.09
CA VAL A 868 -6.57 -3.63 -43.91
C VAL A 868 -5.37 -3.04 -44.63
N ASN A 869 -4.30 -2.72 -43.90
CA ASN A 869 -3.12 -2.05 -44.46
C ASN A 869 -1.82 -2.71 -43.94
N ALA A 870 -0.69 -2.31 -44.51
CA ALA A 870 0.64 -2.75 -44.09
C ALA A 870 1.48 -1.57 -43.58
N MET A 871 2.54 -1.88 -42.86
CA MET A 871 3.66 -0.96 -42.61
C MET A 871 4.84 -1.31 -43.54
N ASP A 872 5.65 -0.29 -43.87
CA ASP A 872 6.83 -0.39 -44.73
C ASP A 872 8.07 -0.86 -43.94
N GLU A 873 8.15 -2.11 -43.50
CA GLU A 873 9.40 -2.88 -43.31
C GLU A 873 9.12 -4.38 -43.05
N ASP A 874 10.16 -5.21 -42.81
CA ASP A 874 10.09 -6.69 -42.71
C ASP A 874 9.45 -7.22 -41.39
N ASP A 875 8.75 -6.36 -40.65
CA ASP A 875 8.28 -6.66 -39.30
C ASP A 875 7.04 -7.56 -39.25
N ASN A 876 7.05 -8.49 -38.30
CA ASN A 876 5.94 -9.44 -38.06
C ASN A 876 4.87 -8.87 -37.10
N GLU A 877 4.78 -7.54 -36.99
CA GLU A 877 3.88 -6.87 -36.07
C GLU A 877 2.46 -6.78 -36.63
N TRP A 878 1.48 -7.08 -35.77
CA TRP A 878 0.05 -6.98 -36.10
C TRP A 878 -0.56 -5.90 -35.20
N ILE A 879 -1.42 -5.04 -35.74
CA ILE A 879 -2.12 -4.01 -34.97
C ILE A 879 -3.62 -4.10 -35.25
N LEU A 880 -4.43 -4.24 -34.19
CA LEU A 880 -5.89 -4.28 -34.29
C LEU A 880 -6.49 -2.94 -33.85
N GLY A 881 -6.50 -1.98 -34.79
CA GLY A 881 -6.99 -0.62 -34.58
C GLY A 881 -8.52 -0.48 -34.53
N ALA A 882 -9.00 0.75 -34.71
CA ALA A 882 -10.43 1.11 -34.67
C ALA A 882 -11.34 0.26 -35.57
N ALA A 883 -10.84 -0.23 -36.71
CA ALA A 883 -11.51 -1.21 -37.57
C ALA A 883 -12.02 -2.44 -36.78
N PHE A 884 -11.18 -3.00 -35.91
CA PHE A 884 -11.56 -4.07 -34.99
C PHE A 884 -12.30 -3.52 -33.76
N LEU A 885 -11.74 -2.52 -33.07
CA LEU A 885 -12.26 -2.03 -31.78
C LEU A 885 -13.69 -1.50 -31.86
N THR A 886 -14.12 -0.95 -33.00
CA THR A 886 -15.52 -0.50 -33.21
C THR A 886 -16.54 -1.64 -33.28
N THR A 887 -16.11 -2.90 -33.24
CA THR A 887 -17.00 -4.09 -33.19
C THR A 887 -17.15 -4.65 -31.77
N THR A 888 -16.36 -4.17 -30.82
CA THR A 888 -16.24 -4.70 -29.45
C THR A 888 -16.48 -3.61 -28.40
N TYR A 889 -16.91 -4.02 -27.22
CA TYR A 889 -16.61 -3.29 -25.99
C TYR A 889 -15.29 -3.84 -25.44
N THR A 890 -14.26 -2.99 -25.39
CA THR A 890 -12.88 -3.40 -25.05
C THR A 890 -12.46 -2.81 -23.71
N VAL A 891 -11.97 -3.67 -22.81
CA VAL A 891 -11.53 -3.32 -21.46
C VAL A 891 -10.04 -3.61 -21.30
N PHE A 892 -9.28 -2.64 -20.83
CA PHE A 892 -7.85 -2.71 -20.56
C PHE A 892 -7.64 -2.72 -19.03
N ASP A 893 -7.03 -3.78 -18.51
CA ASP A 893 -6.86 -4.02 -17.06
C ASP A 893 -5.38 -4.11 -16.71
N MET A 894 -4.81 -2.99 -16.26
CA MET A 894 -3.38 -2.87 -15.93
C MET A 894 -3.04 -3.64 -14.65
N ASP A 895 -3.97 -3.65 -13.68
CA ASP A 895 -3.81 -4.33 -12.39
C ASP A 895 -3.66 -5.85 -12.54
N SER A 896 -4.25 -6.43 -13.60
CA SER A 896 -4.21 -7.87 -13.89
C SER A 896 -3.43 -8.25 -15.16
N LYS A 897 -2.83 -7.27 -15.85
CA LYS A 897 -2.19 -7.39 -17.19
C LYS A 897 -3.01 -8.25 -18.17
N LYS A 898 -4.20 -7.77 -18.53
CA LYS A 898 -5.11 -8.44 -19.48
C LYS A 898 -6.02 -7.46 -20.22
N ILE A 899 -6.51 -7.89 -21.39
CA ILE A 899 -7.51 -7.19 -22.19
C ILE A 899 -8.79 -8.03 -22.25
N GLY A 900 -9.95 -7.39 -22.21
CA GLY A 900 -11.26 -8.03 -22.15
C GLY A 900 -12.18 -7.55 -23.26
N PHE A 901 -12.72 -8.48 -24.05
CA PHE A 901 -13.59 -8.19 -25.19
C PHE A 901 -15.02 -8.69 -24.95
N ALA A 902 -16.01 -7.83 -25.18
CA ALA A 902 -17.42 -8.18 -25.16
C ALA A 902 -18.14 -7.63 -26.40
N THR A 903 -19.36 -8.11 -26.64
CA THR A 903 -20.23 -7.59 -27.70
C THR A 903 -20.88 -6.30 -27.17
N PRO A 904 -20.79 -5.15 -27.87
CA PRO A 904 -21.41 -3.90 -27.43
C PRO A 904 -22.95 -4.01 -27.38
N ASN A 905 -23.59 -3.02 -26.73
CA ASN A 905 -25.05 -2.92 -26.61
C ASN A 905 -25.73 -2.21 -27.79
#